data_AF-A0A0G4FZT2-F1
#
_entry.id   AF-A0A0G4FZT2-F1
#
_cell.length_a   1.000
_cell.length_b   1.000
_cell.length_c   1.000
_cell.angle_alpha   90.00
_cell.angle_beta   90.00
_cell.angle_gamma   90.00
#
_symmetry.space_group_name_H-M   'P 1'
#
loop_
_entity.id
_entity.type
_entity.pdbx_description
1 polymer ?
#
loop_
_entity_poly.entity_id
_entity_poly.type
_entity_poly.pdbx_seq_one_letter_code
_entity_poly.pdbx_strand_id
1 'polypeptide(L)'
;MHLQGRWHDVQEAPAECGMETMAACRRCNMLVATLPFLLHSVLAQQPAPWPPNNWWQQHQQQQPPAPAPWPAPWWQQNQDHQQHQQPPWQHQDHQQQPPPQQHQEQQPPWQHQNQDHQQHQDQDQQQRRYVYFAESDLIYAHPRPRAEYVSAFTSIGVREGEPLKQGTVEGRIEVNGHETGLHDGLTRLSEDGRTLLFKPQQPFKPGEWVTVRVHPGLMTQADKWLKGVQWSFHVSETDLSGYLIYEGNDEEENDTSNDRRLLANHRHLPHGALRALQDASDLPPAVEEMQSDWYEAPYNSYKTIPLHLPRMRIRGPPKTEKLAPGCIFASNSLDRDTVGNNVWYPYAVVVDNSGDLVYYEEREAQQGLPETGTGPPLIGVSEENGHFLAYAGIDIVEKDRSLRFVRRHHPEHGYALDPHDFRLAGNNGNRLFTVQDKQRVNVKGMFDGAPDEYVTLIGAIVQEVDVANNVVMEFRSWDHFELPSLVAQSDARFGVEEPGTAPGEWDLIHQNSATFTDDNSILVSWRRLSAVLKIDRDTGEVMWRFGGTAALNDFTIASGGNTTDAEAEKPFVGQHDATLQGGRLVLFDNANKHANTTSWISSRVVEYELDEANKVATPVFTHYGGLRNKTHRYVSLANGSVQWTKNGTAIVGWGGLGILGHLPFVEEVSRDTGEVLLSFDWKDGSSSYRARKYEWRNVTPHWPPALLLDNGTLYYSWNGWVPAAGEPLAGWSIERANGAGRFEWIRRHKKTRFEHSTDVDASDAKRCISYRAVALGDKGMRLRESNVVASPACFSNLRKAKKKPAEKKTKKPPKVTIVNPY
;
A
#
# COMPACT_ATOMS: atom_id res chain seq x y z
N MET A 1 13.44 -11.81 -63.03
CA MET A 1 13.85 -10.91 -64.14
C MET A 1 14.93 -9.96 -63.64
N HIS A 2 15.70 -9.34 -64.54
CA HIS A 2 16.93 -8.59 -64.24
C HIS A 2 16.70 -7.10 -63.86
N LEU A 3 17.84 -6.44 -63.56
CA LEU A 3 18.09 -4.99 -63.32
C LEU A 3 17.90 -4.59 -61.85
N GLN A 4 18.92 -4.21 -61.06
CA GLN A 4 20.19 -3.47 -61.27
C GLN A 4 20.06 -1.99 -61.67
N GLY A 5 20.67 -1.13 -60.84
CA GLY A 5 20.96 0.29 -61.08
C GLY A 5 21.84 0.84 -59.94
N ARG A 6 22.86 1.66 -60.24
CA ARG A 6 23.84 2.19 -59.27
C ARG A 6 24.20 3.65 -59.59
N TRP A 7 24.22 4.50 -58.54
CA TRP A 7 25.19 5.58 -58.25
C TRP A 7 25.44 6.73 -59.27
N HIS A 8 26.20 7.73 -58.76
CA HIS A 8 26.84 8.90 -59.43
C HIS A 8 25.97 10.16 -59.67
N ASP A 9 26.46 11.40 -59.49
CA ASP A 9 27.62 11.94 -58.71
C ASP A 9 27.57 13.51 -58.64
N VAL A 10 28.68 14.17 -58.25
CA VAL A 10 29.03 15.62 -58.44
C VAL A 10 28.44 16.57 -57.36
N GLN A 11 29.20 17.03 -56.33
CA GLN A 11 30.23 18.12 -56.27
C GLN A 11 29.62 19.54 -56.42
N GLU A 12 29.98 20.57 -55.64
CA GLU A 12 31.31 21.19 -55.44
C GLU A 12 31.52 21.87 -54.04
N ALA A 13 32.68 22.49 -53.83
CA ALA A 13 33.15 23.23 -52.64
C ALA A 13 33.80 24.58 -53.11
N PRO A 14 34.75 25.29 -52.43
CA PRO A 14 35.25 25.26 -51.04
C PRO A 14 35.42 26.66 -50.39
N ALA A 15 35.97 26.74 -49.16
CA ALA A 15 36.94 27.78 -48.74
C ALA A 15 37.49 27.50 -47.32
N GLU A 16 38.80 27.74 -47.09
CA GLU A 16 39.49 27.64 -45.78
C GLU A 16 40.26 28.93 -45.44
N CYS A 17 40.84 28.93 -44.22
CA CYS A 17 42.06 29.63 -43.76
C CYS A 17 41.92 30.84 -42.81
N GLY A 18 42.73 30.82 -41.74
CA GLY A 18 43.00 31.96 -40.85
C GLY A 18 43.33 31.59 -39.40
N MET A 19 44.61 31.41 -39.06
CA MET A 19 45.11 31.40 -37.68
C MET A 19 45.91 32.69 -37.40
N GLU A 20 45.85 33.24 -36.18
CA GLU A 20 47.06 33.60 -35.40
C GLU A 20 46.76 34.00 -33.94
N THR A 21 47.81 34.33 -33.18
CA THR A 21 47.91 34.21 -31.70
C THR A 21 47.80 35.53 -30.91
N MET A 22 47.41 35.48 -29.62
CA MET A 22 48.31 35.77 -28.46
C MET A 22 47.61 35.86 -27.06
N ALA A 23 48.44 35.70 -26.01
CA ALA A 23 48.15 35.64 -24.56
C ALA A 23 47.57 36.95 -23.94
N ALA A 24 47.07 37.04 -22.69
CA ALA A 24 47.69 36.59 -21.43
C ALA A 24 46.85 36.81 -20.13
N CYS A 25 47.24 36.09 -19.06
CA CYS A 25 47.07 36.39 -17.61
C CYS A 25 45.67 36.36 -16.93
N ARG A 26 45.55 36.09 -15.60
CA ARG A 26 46.21 35.11 -14.68
C ARG A 26 45.63 35.21 -13.24
N ARG A 27 45.26 34.08 -12.63
CA ARG A 27 45.28 33.68 -11.18
C ARG A 27 44.30 32.48 -11.02
N CYS A 28 44.65 31.23 -10.68
CA CYS A 28 45.52 30.69 -9.59
C CYS A 28 44.90 30.96 -8.20
N ASN A 29 44.68 30.01 -7.28
CA ASN A 29 45.22 28.65 -6.98
C ASN A 29 44.08 27.78 -6.34
N MET A 30 44.11 26.49 -5.92
CA MET A 30 44.93 25.23 -5.91
C MET A 30 44.06 24.18 -5.13
N LEU A 31 44.23 22.84 -4.99
CA LEU A 31 44.99 21.66 -5.50
C LEU A 31 44.12 20.41 -5.06
N VAL A 32 44.27 19.12 -5.43
CA VAL A 32 45.18 18.32 -6.28
C VAL A 32 44.44 17.06 -6.83
N ALA A 33 45.19 16.08 -7.33
CA ALA A 33 44.84 14.79 -7.93
C ALA A 33 44.85 13.60 -6.88
N THR A 34 44.92 12.28 -7.18
CA THR A 34 45.56 11.54 -8.29
C THR A 34 44.85 10.26 -8.75
N LEU A 35 44.97 9.99 -10.05
CA LEU A 35 44.85 8.69 -10.72
C LEU A 35 46.23 8.31 -11.32
N PRO A 36 46.54 7.02 -11.54
CA PRO A 36 47.56 6.63 -12.52
C PRO A 36 46.99 5.74 -13.65
N PHE A 37 47.28 6.11 -14.90
CA PHE A 37 47.15 5.26 -16.08
C PHE A 37 48.44 4.46 -16.32
N LEU A 38 48.33 3.32 -16.99
CA LEU A 38 49.37 2.82 -17.89
C LEU A 38 48.74 2.06 -19.06
N LEU A 39 49.28 2.24 -20.26
CA LEU A 39 48.69 1.82 -21.54
C LEU A 39 49.85 1.65 -22.55
N HIS A 40 49.92 0.55 -23.31
CA HIS A 40 50.69 0.46 -24.58
C HIS A 40 50.24 -0.74 -25.47
N SER A 41 49.29 -0.47 -26.37
CA SER A 41 49.40 -0.66 -27.84
C SER A 41 49.77 -2.01 -28.51
N VAL A 42 48.87 -2.43 -29.43
CA VAL A 42 49.05 -3.22 -30.68
C VAL A 42 49.58 -4.67 -30.65
N LEU A 43 48.72 -5.65 -31.01
CA LEU A 43 48.70 -6.32 -32.33
C LEU A 43 47.57 -7.36 -32.44
N ALA A 44 47.19 -7.72 -33.67
CA ALA A 44 46.10 -8.67 -33.95
C ALA A 44 46.63 -9.99 -34.55
N GLN A 45 46.13 -11.13 -34.07
CA GLN A 45 46.22 -12.45 -34.72
C GLN A 45 45.21 -13.43 -34.09
N GLN A 46 44.68 -14.36 -34.90
CA GLN A 46 43.99 -15.56 -34.41
C GLN A 46 45.01 -16.62 -33.98
N PRO A 47 44.61 -17.61 -33.16
CA PRO A 47 44.50 -18.95 -33.74
C PRO A 47 43.28 -19.76 -33.23
N ALA A 48 43.18 -21.01 -33.71
CA ALA A 48 42.11 -21.97 -33.43
C ALA A 48 42.58 -23.09 -32.43
N PRO A 49 42.00 -24.32 -32.34
CA PRO A 49 41.46 -24.80 -31.05
C PRO A 49 42.01 -26.16 -30.55
N TRP A 50 41.40 -26.70 -29.47
CA TRP A 50 41.59 -28.04 -28.85
C TRP A 50 42.90 -28.20 -28.02
N PRO A 51 43.06 -29.20 -27.12
CA PRO A 51 42.26 -30.42 -26.88
C PRO A 51 41.69 -30.58 -25.43
N PRO A 52 40.94 -31.66 -25.11
CA PRO A 52 40.23 -31.82 -23.83
C PRO A 52 40.99 -32.70 -22.82
N ASN A 53 40.46 -32.85 -21.61
CA ASN A 53 40.86 -33.92 -20.68
C ASN A 53 39.67 -34.48 -19.91
N ASN A 54 39.47 -35.80 -20.00
CA ASN A 54 38.46 -36.54 -19.23
C ASN A 54 39.09 -37.08 -17.94
N TRP A 55 38.52 -36.78 -16.78
CA TRP A 55 38.80 -37.51 -15.53
C TRP A 55 37.51 -37.82 -14.77
N TRP A 56 36.83 -38.89 -15.21
CA TRP A 56 35.86 -39.62 -14.40
C TRP A 56 36.41 -41.03 -14.21
N GLN A 57 36.74 -41.42 -12.97
CA GLN A 57 36.11 -42.55 -12.28
C GLN A 57 36.72 -42.84 -10.90
N GLN A 58 35.89 -43.46 -10.05
CA GLN A 58 36.24 -44.28 -8.89
C GLN A 58 37.10 -43.64 -7.78
N HIS A 59 36.41 -43.16 -6.74
CA HIS A 59 36.42 -43.90 -5.47
C HIS A 59 35.00 -44.00 -4.91
N GLN A 60 34.67 -45.13 -4.27
CA GLN A 60 33.37 -45.40 -3.65
C GLN A 60 33.42 -45.21 -2.13
N GLN A 61 32.24 -45.06 -1.53
CA GLN A 61 31.94 -45.31 -0.10
C GLN A 61 32.83 -44.58 0.94
N GLN A 62 32.39 -43.40 1.36
CA GLN A 62 32.20 -43.12 2.80
C GLN A 62 30.87 -42.38 3.00
N GLN A 63 30.17 -42.66 4.09
CA GLN A 63 28.96 -41.92 4.48
C GLN A 63 29.36 -40.65 5.25
N PRO A 64 28.69 -39.50 5.05
CA PRO A 64 28.81 -38.40 6.00
C PRO A 64 28.19 -38.81 7.35
N PRO A 65 28.76 -38.37 8.49
CA PRO A 65 28.19 -38.68 9.80
C PRO A 65 26.85 -37.95 10.01
N ALA A 66 25.96 -38.55 10.79
CA ALA A 66 24.72 -37.91 11.20
C ALA A 66 25.00 -36.64 12.05
N PRO A 67 24.20 -35.56 11.90
CA PRO A 67 24.37 -34.37 12.71
C PRO A 67 24.04 -34.67 14.18
N ALA A 68 24.87 -34.18 15.09
CA ALA A 68 24.61 -34.29 16.53
C ALA A 68 23.44 -33.37 16.94
N PRO A 69 22.48 -33.86 17.75
CA PRO A 69 21.37 -33.03 18.21
C PRO A 69 21.86 -31.98 19.20
N TRP A 70 21.54 -30.71 18.93
CA TRP A 70 21.67 -29.60 19.87
C TRP A 70 20.41 -29.50 20.74
N PRO A 71 20.48 -28.89 21.94
CA PRO A 71 19.57 -29.21 23.03
C PRO A 71 18.17 -28.62 22.88
N ALA A 72 17.16 -29.38 23.32
CA ALA A 72 15.78 -28.92 23.42
C ALA A 72 15.61 -27.88 24.55
N PRO A 73 14.64 -26.95 24.45
CA PRO A 73 14.32 -26.00 25.51
C PRO A 73 13.86 -26.70 26.81
N TRP A 74 14.27 -26.15 27.95
CA TRP A 74 13.91 -26.65 29.28
C TRP A 74 12.50 -26.19 29.71
N TRP A 75 11.48 -27.04 29.58
CA TRP A 75 10.30 -27.07 30.47
C TRP A 75 9.70 -28.49 30.52
N GLN A 76 8.89 -28.76 31.55
CA GLN A 76 8.14 -30.00 31.83
C GLN A 76 8.96 -31.30 32.07
N GLN A 77 9.22 -31.60 33.35
CA GLN A 77 9.02 -32.96 33.87
C GLN A 77 8.81 -32.98 35.39
N ASN A 78 7.60 -33.31 35.82
CA ASN A 78 7.25 -33.92 37.13
C ASN A 78 5.74 -34.21 37.16
N GLN A 79 5.33 -35.18 38.00
CA GLN A 79 4.04 -35.89 37.96
C GLN A 79 3.89 -36.80 36.72
N ASP A 80 3.44 -38.06 36.82
CA ASP A 80 3.02 -38.84 38.00
C ASP A 80 3.44 -40.30 37.89
N HIS A 81 3.62 -40.97 39.04
CA HIS A 81 3.20 -42.37 39.29
C HIS A 81 3.57 -42.83 40.70
N GLN A 82 2.58 -42.91 41.61
CA GLN A 82 2.56 -43.94 42.66
C GLN A 82 1.18 -44.59 42.70
N GLN A 83 1.14 -45.92 42.70
CA GLN A 83 -0.08 -46.71 42.89
C GLN A 83 0.00 -47.52 44.18
N HIS A 84 -1.17 -47.77 44.77
CA HIS A 84 -1.35 -48.49 46.02
C HIS A 84 -0.66 -49.86 46.07
N GLN A 85 -0.12 -50.21 47.24
CA GLN A 85 -0.35 -51.53 47.84
C GLN A 85 -0.68 -51.39 49.34
N GLN A 86 -1.35 -52.40 49.90
CA GLN A 86 -1.83 -52.47 51.28
C GLN A 86 -1.24 -53.72 52.00
N PRO A 87 -1.22 -53.77 53.34
CA PRO A 87 -0.31 -54.63 54.11
C PRO A 87 -0.93 -55.93 54.64
N PRO A 88 -0.12 -56.75 55.34
CA PRO A 88 -0.65 -57.55 56.45
C PRO A 88 0.19 -57.47 57.76
N TRP A 89 -0.52 -57.13 58.85
CA TRP A 89 -0.44 -57.68 60.22
C TRP A 89 0.90 -58.16 60.85
N GLN A 90 1.18 -57.67 62.06
CA GLN A 90 1.20 -58.52 63.28
C GLN A 90 1.05 -57.74 64.60
N HIS A 91 1.01 -58.44 65.74
CA HIS A 91 0.43 -58.02 67.04
C HIS A 91 1.44 -57.53 68.11
N GLN A 92 0.87 -57.05 69.23
CA GLN A 92 1.37 -56.98 70.62
C GLN A 92 1.93 -55.64 71.13
N ASP A 93 1.67 -55.19 72.36
CA ASP A 93 0.52 -55.39 73.29
C ASP A 93 0.61 -54.37 74.46
N HIS A 94 -0.45 -54.31 75.29
CA HIS A 94 -0.45 -53.91 76.72
C HIS A 94 -0.32 -52.43 77.18
N GLN A 95 -1.41 -51.98 77.84
CA GLN A 95 -1.47 -51.29 79.16
C GLN A 95 -1.03 -49.80 79.25
N GLN A 96 -1.62 -48.92 80.09
CA GLN A 96 -2.69 -49.03 81.11
C GLN A 96 -3.50 -47.70 81.26
N GLN A 97 -4.43 -47.61 82.21
CA GLN A 97 -5.46 -46.54 82.41
C GLN A 97 -5.50 -46.06 83.91
N PRO A 98 -6.30 -45.05 84.37
CA PRO A 98 -6.95 -43.89 83.72
C PRO A 98 -6.71 -42.52 84.49
N PRO A 99 -7.65 -41.67 85.01
CA PRO A 99 -7.51 -40.20 85.00
C PRO A 99 -7.55 -39.50 86.40
N PRO A 100 -7.76 -38.16 86.51
CA PRO A 100 -9.13 -37.69 86.76
C PRO A 100 -9.56 -36.31 86.19
N GLN A 101 -10.84 -36.25 85.80
CA GLN A 101 -11.85 -35.18 85.91
C GLN A 101 -11.49 -33.66 85.99
N GLN A 102 -12.04 -32.94 85.00
CA GLN A 102 -12.92 -31.76 85.12
C GLN A 102 -12.52 -30.56 86.01
N HIS A 103 -12.37 -29.41 85.36
CA HIS A 103 -13.09 -28.20 85.76
C HIS A 103 -13.80 -27.60 84.54
N GLN A 104 -15.02 -27.10 84.71
CA GLN A 104 -15.70 -26.27 83.71
C GLN A 104 -15.47 -24.80 84.08
N GLU A 105 -14.82 -24.05 83.20
CA GLU A 105 -14.94 -22.59 83.14
C GLU A 105 -15.41 -22.19 81.74
N GLN A 106 -16.19 -21.11 81.66
CA GLN A 106 -16.78 -20.61 80.42
C GLN A 106 -16.09 -19.31 79.98
N GLN A 107 -16.32 -18.94 78.72
CA GLN A 107 -15.92 -17.67 78.07
C GLN A 107 -14.45 -17.61 77.58
N PRO A 108 -14.12 -16.77 76.57
CA PRO A 108 -14.97 -15.80 75.87
C PRO A 108 -15.22 -16.08 74.36
N PRO A 109 -16.28 -15.51 73.77
CA PRO A 109 -16.64 -15.72 72.36
C PRO A 109 -15.81 -14.86 71.39
N TRP A 110 -14.53 -15.19 71.20
CA TRP A 110 -13.63 -14.46 70.27
C TRP A 110 -12.85 -15.32 69.26
N GLN A 111 -12.99 -16.65 69.28
CA GLN A 111 -12.19 -17.53 68.40
C GLN A 111 -12.84 -17.89 67.05
N HIS A 112 -14.16 -17.69 66.85
CA HIS A 112 -14.78 -17.90 65.54
C HIS A 112 -14.59 -16.71 64.57
N GLN A 113 -14.68 -15.47 65.05
CA GLN A 113 -14.56 -14.30 64.16
C GLN A 113 -13.17 -14.18 63.50
N ASN A 114 -12.09 -14.62 64.16
CA ASN A 114 -10.76 -14.63 63.52
C ASN A 114 -10.61 -15.76 62.48
N GLN A 115 -11.25 -16.92 62.66
CA GLN A 115 -11.19 -17.97 61.63
C GLN A 115 -12.04 -17.57 60.41
N ASP A 116 -13.22 -16.99 60.61
CA ASP A 116 -14.03 -16.50 59.49
C ASP A 116 -13.37 -15.30 58.79
N HIS A 117 -12.77 -14.35 59.52
CA HIS A 117 -12.03 -13.25 58.90
C HIS A 117 -10.73 -13.70 58.21
N GLN A 118 -9.99 -14.68 58.75
CA GLN A 118 -8.81 -15.21 58.06
C GLN A 118 -9.20 -16.08 56.85
N GLN A 119 -10.28 -16.88 56.91
CA GLN A 119 -10.76 -17.60 55.73
C GLN A 119 -11.33 -16.67 54.67
N HIS A 120 -12.04 -15.60 55.04
CA HIS A 120 -12.43 -14.56 54.08
C HIS A 120 -11.23 -13.79 53.54
N GLN A 121 -10.21 -13.46 54.33
CA GLN A 121 -9.00 -12.79 53.84
C GLN A 121 -8.10 -13.69 52.99
N ASP A 122 -8.03 -15.00 53.27
CA ASP A 122 -7.30 -15.97 52.46
C ASP A 122 -8.06 -16.29 51.16
N GLN A 123 -9.41 -16.33 51.18
CA GLN A 123 -10.21 -16.41 49.95
C GLN A 123 -10.10 -15.12 49.12
N ASP A 124 -10.12 -13.94 49.74
CA ASP A 124 -9.85 -12.66 49.06
C ASP A 124 -8.44 -12.64 48.45
N GLN A 125 -7.42 -13.11 49.18
CA GLN A 125 -6.05 -13.18 48.67
C GLN A 125 -5.88 -14.23 47.57
N GLN A 126 -6.61 -15.34 47.62
CA GLN A 126 -6.63 -16.33 46.53
C GLN A 126 -7.41 -15.82 45.30
N GLN A 127 -8.50 -15.06 45.48
CA GLN A 127 -9.24 -14.42 44.38
C GLN A 127 -8.50 -13.22 43.77
N ARG A 128 -7.57 -12.59 44.52
CA ARG A 128 -6.66 -11.54 44.02
C ARG A 128 -5.41 -12.10 43.30
N ARG A 129 -5.30 -13.41 43.08
CA ARG A 129 -4.29 -13.97 42.17
C ARG A 129 -4.66 -13.70 40.71
N TYR A 130 -4.07 -12.65 40.16
CA TYR A 130 -3.91 -12.52 38.72
C TYR A 130 -3.00 -13.64 38.21
N VAL A 131 -3.45 -14.37 37.20
CA VAL A 131 -2.62 -15.33 36.47
C VAL A 131 -1.84 -14.65 35.35
N TYR A 132 -0.80 -15.28 34.84
CA TYR A 132 -0.15 -14.81 33.61
C TYR A 132 -1.04 -15.07 32.39
N PHE A 133 -0.84 -14.32 31.30
CA PHE A 133 -1.63 -14.49 30.07
C PHE A 133 -1.65 -15.95 29.56
N ALA A 134 -0.52 -16.66 29.59
CA ALA A 134 -0.40 -18.06 29.20
C ALA A 134 -1.09 -19.08 30.13
N GLU A 135 -1.57 -18.65 31.30
CA GLU A 135 -2.36 -19.44 32.27
C GLU A 135 -3.85 -19.05 32.24
N SER A 136 -4.19 -18.03 31.43
CA SER A 136 -5.51 -17.44 31.34
C SER A 136 -6.42 -18.17 30.35
N ASP A 137 -7.63 -17.65 30.20
CA ASP A 137 -8.58 -18.08 29.18
C ASP A 137 -8.55 -17.16 27.95
N LEU A 138 -7.78 -16.06 27.97
CA LEU A 138 -7.71 -15.09 26.89
C LEU A 138 -6.87 -15.63 25.73
N ILE A 139 -7.39 -15.45 24.52
CA ILE A 139 -6.71 -15.82 23.27
C ILE A 139 -5.99 -14.63 22.62
N TYR A 140 -6.33 -13.40 23.02
CA TYR A 140 -5.70 -12.16 22.57
C TYR A 140 -5.46 -11.20 23.73
N ALA A 141 -4.31 -10.55 23.71
CA ALA A 141 -4.00 -9.37 24.52
C ALA A 141 -3.12 -8.40 23.73
N HIS A 142 -3.52 -7.13 23.70
CA HIS A 142 -2.77 -6.04 23.09
C HIS A 142 -2.58 -4.89 24.12
N PRO A 143 -1.37 -4.32 24.24
CA PRO A 143 -0.09 -4.84 23.75
C PRO A 143 0.21 -6.24 24.33
N ARG A 144 0.96 -7.09 23.62
CA ARG A 144 1.25 -8.46 24.07
C ARG A 144 2.12 -8.47 25.34
N PRO A 145 2.10 -9.54 26.16
CA PRO A 145 2.95 -9.66 27.35
C PRO A 145 4.44 -9.48 27.03
N ARG A 146 5.09 -8.51 27.68
CA ARG A 146 6.48 -8.07 27.43
C ARG A 146 6.73 -7.48 26.03
N ALA A 147 5.70 -7.01 25.34
CA ALA A 147 5.86 -6.20 24.13
C ALA A 147 6.76 -4.98 24.43
N GLU A 148 7.71 -4.72 23.54
CA GLU A 148 8.56 -3.53 23.56
C GLU A 148 8.15 -2.56 22.44
N TYR A 149 8.73 -1.35 22.45
CA TYR A 149 8.53 -0.33 21.41
C TYR A 149 7.07 0.11 21.22
N VAL A 150 6.22 -0.10 22.25
CA VAL A 150 4.77 0.12 22.15
C VAL A 150 4.46 1.61 22.01
N SER A 151 3.47 1.96 21.19
CA SER A 151 3.04 3.37 21.06
C SER A 151 2.57 3.94 22.39
N ALA A 152 3.00 5.17 22.70
CA ALA A 152 2.49 5.95 23.82
C ALA A 152 0.97 6.19 23.75
N PHE A 153 0.37 6.08 22.56
CA PHE A 153 -1.07 6.24 22.31
C PHE A 153 -1.82 4.89 22.15
N THR A 154 -1.21 3.76 22.52
CA THR A 154 -1.87 2.45 22.48
C THR A 154 -3.12 2.39 23.37
N SER A 155 -4.14 1.65 22.92
CA SER A 155 -5.26 1.22 23.73
C SER A 155 -5.08 -0.24 24.14
N ILE A 156 -5.57 -0.62 25.31
CA ILE A 156 -5.46 -1.99 25.81
C ILE A 156 -6.64 -2.80 25.28
N GLY A 157 -6.37 -3.95 24.64
CA GLY A 157 -7.40 -4.85 24.10
C GLY A 157 -7.24 -6.28 24.61
N VAL A 158 -8.34 -6.96 24.94
CA VAL A 158 -8.35 -8.41 25.27
C VAL A 158 -9.53 -9.14 24.66
N ARG A 159 -9.32 -10.39 24.19
CA ARG A 159 -10.34 -11.27 23.60
C ARG A 159 -10.26 -12.66 24.21
N GLU A 160 -11.40 -13.29 24.46
CA GLU A 160 -11.50 -14.71 24.87
C GLU A 160 -11.90 -15.62 23.71
N GLY A 161 -12.65 -15.09 22.75
CA GLY A 161 -13.18 -15.79 21.58
C GLY A 161 -14.70 -15.66 21.52
N GLU A 162 -15.38 -15.92 22.63
CA GLU A 162 -16.82 -15.67 22.75
C GLU A 162 -17.13 -14.19 23.07
N PRO A 163 -18.26 -13.64 22.59
CA PRO A 163 -18.70 -12.30 22.98
C PRO A 163 -18.90 -12.17 24.50
N LEU A 164 -18.63 -11.00 25.05
CA LEU A 164 -18.74 -10.69 26.47
C LEU A 164 -20.12 -10.13 26.84
N LYS A 165 -20.52 -10.30 28.10
CA LYS A 165 -21.74 -9.69 28.66
C LYS A 165 -21.44 -8.25 29.05
N GLN A 166 -22.00 -7.29 28.30
CA GLN A 166 -21.83 -5.84 28.49
C GLN A 166 -21.96 -5.38 29.96
N GLY A 167 -22.91 -5.93 30.71
CA GLY A 167 -23.09 -5.61 32.14
C GLY A 167 -22.01 -6.13 33.09
N THR A 168 -20.93 -6.74 32.58
CA THR A 168 -19.81 -7.27 33.38
C THR A 168 -18.48 -6.55 33.14
N VAL A 169 -18.40 -5.65 32.15
CA VAL A 169 -17.13 -5.10 31.64
C VAL A 169 -16.64 -3.82 32.32
N GLU A 170 -17.54 -3.10 33.00
CA GLU A 170 -17.24 -1.83 33.66
C GLU A 170 -16.24 -2.01 34.81
N GLY A 171 -15.22 -1.15 34.88
CA GLY A 171 -14.19 -1.21 35.92
C GLY A 171 -13.32 -2.47 35.91
N ARG A 172 -13.25 -3.23 34.80
CA ARG A 172 -12.50 -4.49 34.72
C ARG A 172 -11.04 -4.38 34.30
N ILE A 173 -10.60 -3.26 33.73
CA ILE A 173 -9.20 -3.03 33.34
C ILE A 173 -8.62 -1.92 34.22
N GLU A 174 -7.58 -2.25 34.97
CA GLU A 174 -6.69 -1.33 35.69
C GLU A 174 -5.37 -1.23 34.89
N VAL A 175 -4.92 -0.01 34.59
CA VAL A 175 -3.68 0.23 33.86
C VAL A 175 -2.80 1.18 34.68
N ASN A 176 -1.59 0.76 35.01
CA ASN A 176 -0.67 1.52 35.85
C ASN A 176 0.72 1.62 35.20
N GLY A 177 1.12 2.83 34.80
CA GLY A 177 2.49 3.16 34.43
C GLY A 177 3.40 3.13 35.67
N HIS A 178 4.61 2.58 35.53
CA HIS A 178 5.57 2.45 36.62
C HIS A 178 6.08 3.81 37.13
N GLU A 179 6.07 4.84 36.28
CA GLU A 179 6.46 6.20 36.66
C GLU A 179 5.28 7.16 36.76
N THR A 180 4.25 7.01 35.91
CA THR A 180 3.06 7.89 35.94
C THR A 180 2.01 7.48 36.97
N GLY A 181 2.00 6.21 37.41
CA GLY A 181 0.95 5.65 38.26
C GLY A 181 -0.29 5.20 37.49
N LEU A 182 -1.45 5.21 38.16
CA LEU A 182 -2.74 4.77 37.59
C LEU A 182 -3.18 5.69 36.45
N HIS A 183 -3.56 5.10 35.32
CA HIS A 183 -4.14 5.79 34.17
C HIS A 183 -5.67 5.72 34.20
N ASP A 184 -6.32 6.88 34.10
CA ASP A 184 -7.74 6.96 33.76
C ASP A 184 -7.94 6.67 32.27
N GLY A 185 -9.05 6.01 31.92
CA GLY A 185 -9.36 5.60 30.54
C GLY A 185 -10.85 5.43 30.29
N LEU A 186 -11.21 5.08 29.06
CA LEU A 186 -12.57 4.73 28.66
C LEU A 186 -12.63 3.27 28.24
N THR A 187 -13.35 2.46 29.02
CA THR A 187 -13.64 1.06 28.68
C THR A 187 -14.78 0.97 27.65
N ARG A 188 -14.59 0.15 26.62
CA ARG A 188 -15.59 -0.16 25.57
C ARG A 188 -15.53 -1.63 25.19
N LEU A 189 -16.57 -2.10 24.52
CA LEU A 189 -16.59 -3.40 23.85
C LEU A 189 -16.62 -3.14 22.34
N SER A 190 -15.91 -3.94 21.55
CA SER A 190 -15.98 -3.88 20.08
C SER A 190 -17.38 -4.21 19.57
N GLU A 191 -17.70 -3.81 18.33
CA GLU A 191 -19.06 -3.95 17.78
C GLU A 191 -19.57 -5.40 17.67
N ASP A 192 -18.66 -6.36 17.51
CA ASP A 192 -18.95 -7.80 17.53
C ASP A 192 -19.16 -8.38 18.94
N GLY A 193 -18.94 -7.56 19.98
CA GLY A 193 -19.03 -7.93 21.39
C GLY A 193 -17.83 -8.73 21.93
N ARG A 194 -16.78 -9.01 21.15
CA ARG A 194 -15.72 -9.96 21.52
C ARG A 194 -14.52 -9.34 22.23
N THR A 195 -14.09 -8.15 21.80
CA THR A 195 -12.86 -7.51 22.31
C THR A 195 -13.22 -6.46 23.34
N LEU A 196 -12.76 -6.66 24.58
CA LEU A 196 -12.81 -5.63 25.61
C LEU A 196 -11.63 -4.67 25.41
N LEU A 197 -11.94 -3.38 25.37
CA LEU A 197 -11.03 -2.30 25.02
C LEU A 197 -10.97 -1.27 26.15
N PHE A 198 -9.80 -0.69 26.40
CA PHE A 198 -9.58 0.44 27.30
C PHE A 198 -8.68 1.45 26.59
N LYS A 199 -9.22 2.62 26.23
CA LYS A 199 -8.45 3.73 25.63
C LYS A 199 -8.04 4.70 26.75
N PRO A 200 -6.74 4.86 27.06
CA PRO A 200 -6.27 5.84 28.06
C PRO A 200 -6.74 7.26 27.74
N GLN A 201 -6.99 8.08 28.76
CA GLN A 201 -7.33 9.50 28.58
C GLN A 201 -6.11 10.38 28.30
N GLN A 202 -4.91 9.90 28.62
CA GLN A 202 -3.62 10.55 28.36
C GLN A 202 -2.66 9.51 27.77
N PRO A 203 -1.69 9.90 26.92
CA PRO A 203 -0.67 8.98 26.45
C PRO A 203 0.21 8.50 27.60
N PHE A 204 0.74 7.28 27.49
CA PHE A 204 1.78 6.76 28.39
C PHE A 204 3.08 7.56 28.24
N LYS A 205 3.91 7.56 29.28
CA LYS A 205 5.22 8.22 29.20
C LYS A 205 6.16 7.40 28.30
N PRO A 206 6.85 8.02 27.32
CA PRO A 206 7.89 7.35 26.54
C PRO A 206 8.96 6.70 27.44
N GLY A 207 9.32 5.45 27.13
CA GLY A 207 10.27 4.65 27.90
C GLY A 207 9.80 4.19 29.29
N GLU A 208 8.50 4.24 29.63
CA GLU A 208 8.01 3.64 30.87
C GLU A 208 7.51 2.20 30.70
N TRP A 209 7.61 1.41 31.77
CA TRP A 209 6.93 0.12 31.87
C TRP A 209 5.49 0.33 32.33
N VAL A 210 4.52 -0.20 31.59
CA VAL A 210 3.10 -0.17 31.94
C VAL A 210 2.65 -1.56 32.36
N THR A 211 1.92 -1.66 33.46
CA THR A 211 1.30 -2.90 33.93
C THR A 211 -0.21 -2.85 33.73
N VAL A 212 -0.76 -3.89 33.11
CA VAL A 212 -2.19 -4.09 32.91
C VAL A 212 -2.69 -5.18 33.84
N ARG A 213 -3.84 -4.94 34.46
CA ARG A 213 -4.61 -5.94 35.22
C ARG A 213 -6.03 -5.99 34.69
N VAL A 214 -6.43 -7.18 34.23
CA VAL A 214 -7.84 -7.51 34.01
C VAL A 214 -8.35 -8.16 35.30
N HIS A 215 -9.27 -7.51 35.99
CA HIS A 215 -9.86 -8.05 37.21
C HIS A 215 -10.77 -9.26 36.91
N PRO A 216 -10.84 -10.26 37.81
CA PRO A 216 -11.80 -11.36 37.67
C PRO A 216 -13.25 -10.81 37.66
N GLY A 217 -14.15 -11.56 37.03
CA GLY A 217 -15.57 -11.19 36.94
C GLY A 217 -16.02 -10.59 35.60
N LEU A 218 -15.21 -10.74 34.54
CA LEU A 218 -15.73 -10.75 33.17
C LEU A 218 -16.49 -12.06 32.91
N MET A 219 -17.56 -12.00 32.11
CA MET A 219 -18.38 -13.15 31.75
C MET A 219 -18.67 -13.17 30.24
N THR A 220 -18.53 -14.33 29.60
CA THR A 220 -18.96 -14.51 28.21
C THR A 220 -20.49 -14.62 28.10
N GLN A 221 -21.06 -14.43 26.91
CA GLN A 221 -22.48 -14.67 26.65
C GLN A 221 -22.88 -16.12 26.95
N ALA A 222 -21.95 -17.07 26.79
CA ALA A 222 -22.08 -18.49 27.15
C ALA A 222 -21.88 -18.79 28.66
N ASP A 223 -22.03 -17.79 29.52
CA ASP A 223 -21.98 -17.88 30.99
C ASP A 223 -20.63 -18.35 31.60
N LYS A 224 -19.55 -18.35 30.83
CA LYS A 224 -18.18 -18.62 31.34
C LYS A 224 -17.63 -17.38 32.06
N TRP A 225 -17.24 -17.54 33.32
CA TRP A 225 -16.48 -16.53 34.07
C TRP A 225 -14.99 -16.60 33.75
N LEU A 226 -14.34 -15.44 33.58
CA LEU A 226 -12.92 -15.36 33.27
C LEU A 226 -12.07 -15.07 34.53
N LYS A 227 -10.88 -15.68 34.58
CA LYS A 227 -9.85 -15.45 35.60
C LYS A 227 -9.35 -14.00 35.55
N GLY A 228 -8.83 -13.48 36.67
CA GLY A 228 -8.05 -12.25 36.66
C GLY A 228 -6.69 -12.47 36.00
N VAL A 229 -6.23 -11.55 35.15
CA VAL A 229 -4.99 -11.66 34.37
C VAL A 229 -4.13 -10.42 34.58
N GLN A 230 -2.80 -10.57 34.62
CA GLN A 230 -1.89 -9.43 34.57
C GLN A 230 -0.69 -9.65 33.63
N TRP A 231 -0.23 -8.57 33.01
CA TRP A 231 1.01 -8.50 32.27
C TRP A 231 1.57 -7.08 32.28
N SER A 232 2.77 -6.90 31.73
CA SER A 232 3.39 -5.59 31.53
C SER A 232 3.96 -5.48 30.12
N PHE A 233 4.09 -4.26 29.61
CA PHE A 233 4.73 -3.92 28.35
C PHE A 233 5.59 -2.66 28.50
N HIS A 234 6.46 -2.38 27.53
CA HIS A 234 7.37 -1.24 27.53
C HIS A 234 7.03 -0.27 26.40
N VAL A 235 6.81 1.00 26.76
CA VAL A 235 6.52 2.08 25.81
C VAL A 235 7.81 2.44 25.05
N SER A 236 7.67 2.77 23.77
CA SER A 236 8.76 3.30 22.94
C SER A 236 9.42 4.54 23.58
N GLU A 237 10.72 4.74 23.34
CA GLU A 237 11.42 5.98 23.70
C GLU A 237 11.10 7.16 22.74
N THR A 238 10.31 6.93 21.69
CA THR A 238 9.86 7.97 20.75
C THR A 238 9.08 9.07 21.49
N ASP A 239 9.54 10.31 21.34
CA ASP A 239 8.88 11.49 21.91
C ASP A 239 7.44 11.65 21.37
N LEU A 240 6.55 12.23 22.18
CA LEU A 240 5.14 12.37 21.83
C LEU A 240 4.90 13.20 20.55
N SER A 241 5.83 14.06 20.16
CA SER A 241 5.80 14.81 18.89
C SER A 241 6.12 13.97 17.63
N GLY A 242 6.56 12.72 17.80
CA GLY A 242 6.78 11.76 16.71
C GLY A 242 5.51 11.02 16.26
N TYR A 243 4.39 11.18 16.96
CA TYR A 243 3.12 10.51 16.66
C TYR A 243 2.12 11.45 15.98
N LEU A 244 1.29 10.92 15.07
CA LEU A 244 0.23 11.66 14.38
C LEU A 244 -1.10 11.54 15.14
N ILE A 245 -1.58 12.65 15.70
CA ILE A 245 -2.87 12.70 16.40
C ILE A 245 -3.97 13.14 15.44
N TYR A 246 -4.71 12.17 14.90
CA TYR A 246 -5.92 12.40 14.10
C TYR A 246 -7.10 12.86 14.97
N GLU A 247 -7.91 13.81 14.51
CA GLU A 247 -9.04 14.38 15.27
C GLU A 247 -10.38 13.64 15.03
N GLY A 248 -10.28 12.31 14.86
CA GLY A 248 -11.39 11.40 14.65
C GLY A 248 -11.74 11.20 13.17
N ASN A 249 -12.97 10.77 12.89
CA ASN A 249 -13.48 10.77 11.52
C ASN A 249 -13.74 12.23 11.11
N ASP A 250 -12.77 12.87 10.46
CA ASP A 250 -12.94 14.24 9.94
C ASP A 250 -14.17 14.30 9.03
N GLU A 251 -15.25 14.97 9.46
CA GLU A 251 -16.52 15.02 8.72
C GLU A 251 -16.56 16.12 7.63
N GLU A 252 -15.48 16.88 7.45
CA GLU A 252 -15.38 17.96 6.45
C GLU A 252 -14.26 17.72 5.42
N GLU A 253 -14.55 18.07 4.16
CA GLU A 253 -13.60 18.10 3.04
C GLU A 253 -12.63 19.31 3.18
N ASN A 254 -11.86 19.34 4.27
CA ASN A 254 -10.81 20.34 4.47
C ASN A 254 -9.67 20.12 3.48
N ASP A 255 -9.34 21.21 2.78
CA ASP A 255 -8.23 21.34 1.83
C ASP A 255 -6.90 21.04 2.52
N THR A 256 -6.31 19.88 2.20
CA THR A 256 -5.07 19.37 2.81
C THR A 256 -3.86 20.26 2.54
N SER A 257 -3.89 21.13 1.52
CA SER A 257 -2.83 22.10 1.26
C SER A 257 -2.69 23.16 2.37
N ASN A 258 -3.70 23.30 3.23
CA ASN A 258 -3.75 24.25 4.33
C ASN A 258 -3.55 23.62 5.72
N ASP A 259 -3.32 22.31 5.84
CA ASP A 259 -3.15 21.68 7.16
C ASP A 259 -1.82 22.09 7.82
N ARG A 260 -1.92 22.93 8.85
CA ARG A 260 -0.79 23.71 9.36
C ARG A 260 0.24 22.91 10.16
N ARG A 261 0.04 21.61 10.33
CA ARG A 261 0.93 20.73 11.12
C ARG A 261 2.29 20.47 10.46
N LEU A 262 2.42 20.70 9.15
CA LEU A 262 3.70 20.56 8.41
C LEU A 262 4.22 21.87 7.79
N LEU A 263 4.02 23.02 8.45
CA LEU A 263 4.53 24.31 7.98
C LEU A 263 5.95 24.64 8.47
N ALA A 264 6.95 23.98 7.88
CA ALA A 264 8.36 24.35 7.99
C ALA A 264 9.01 24.63 6.62
N ASN A 265 9.52 25.85 6.42
CA ASN A 265 10.43 26.25 5.33
C ASN A 265 9.88 26.39 3.88
N HIS A 266 8.76 27.09 3.66
CA HIS A 266 8.48 27.64 2.33
C HIS A 266 9.49 28.74 1.91
N ARG A 267 10.02 28.66 0.68
CA ARG A 267 10.40 29.84 -0.13
C ARG A 267 10.07 29.63 -1.62
N HIS A 268 9.72 30.73 -2.29
CA HIS A 268 9.04 30.76 -3.59
C HIS A 268 9.80 30.09 -4.76
N LEU A 269 9.04 29.42 -5.64
CA LEU A 269 9.41 29.23 -7.05
C LEU A 269 8.78 30.35 -7.93
N PRO A 270 9.49 30.90 -8.93
CA PRO A 270 8.98 31.96 -9.78
C PRO A 270 8.12 31.44 -10.95
N HIS A 271 7.17 32.24 -11.43
CA HIS A 271 6.38 31.95 -12.63
C HIS A 271 7.29 31.85 -13.88
N GLY A 272 7.49 30.64 -14.43
CA GLY A 272 8.35 30.44 -15.61
C GLY A 272 8.27 29.11 -16.36
N ALA A 273 7.41 28.16 -15.98
CA ALA A 273 7.49 26.76 -16.45
C ALA A 273 6.65 26.41 -17.71
N LEU A 274 5.89 27.36 -18.29
CA LEU A 274 4.87 27.08 -19.31
C LEU A 274 5.42 26.96 -20.74
N ARG A 275 6.62 26.37 -20.92
CA ARG A 275 7.32 26.30 -22.21
C ARG A 275 8.24 25.08 -22.46
N ALA A 276 8.24 24.08 -21.58
CA ALA A 276 9.09 22.89 -21.68
C ALA A 276 8.36 21.63 -22.21
N LEU A 277 7.04 21.66 -22.39
CA LEU A 277 6.22 20.51 -22.78
C LEU A 277 6.09 20.31 -24.31
N GLN A 278 7.19 20.43 -25.06
CA GLN A 278 7.19 20.17 -26.52
C GLN A 278 8.34 19.29 -27.03
N ASP A 279 9.44 19.14 -26.29
CA ASP A 279 10.58 18.31 -26.70
C ASP A 279 10.71 17.08 -25.76
N ALA A 280 9.85 16.09 -25.97
CA ALA A 280 9.87 14.81 -25.26
C ALA A 280 10.84 13.80 -25.91
N SER A 281 12.09 14.19 -26.10
CA SER A 281 13.11 13.42 -26.84
C SER A 281 14.02 12.54 -25.97
N ASP A 282 14.14 12.84 -24.68
CA ASP A 282 15.27 12.41 -23.85
C ASP A 282 14.92 11.28 -22.86
N LEU A 283 13.75 10.64 -23.01
CA LEU A 283 13.43 9.40 -22.32
C LEU A 283 14.26 8.23 -22.90
N PRO A 284 14.71 7.25 -22.08
CA PRO A 284 15.40 6.08 -22.59
C PRO A 284 14.49 5.31 -23.57
N PRO A 285 15.04 4.76 -24.67
CA PRO A 285 14.24 4.07 -25.68
C PRO A 285 13.49 2.90 -25.06
N ALA A 286 12.17 2.85 -25.28
CA ALA A 286 11.37 1.68 -24.93
C ALA A 286 11.90 0.45 -25.70
N VAL A 287 12.07 -0.67 -24.98
CA VAL A 287 12.76 -1.90 -25.40
C VAL A 287 12.62 -2.16 -26.91
N GLU A 288 13.73 -2.04 -27.64
CA GLU A 288 13.77 -1.75 -29.10
C GLU A 288 13.23 -2.85 -30.04
N GLU A 289 12.59 -3.91 -29.52
CA GLU A 289 11.95 -4.99 -30.30
C GLU A 289 10.40 -4.98 -30.29
N MET A 290 9.74 -3.95 -29.76
CA MET A 290 8.26 -3.88 -29.74
C MET A 290 7.65 -3.48 -31.09
N GLN A 291 7.45 -4.47 -31.97
CA GLN A 291 7.02 -4.28 -33.37
C GLN A 291 5.58 -3.71 -33.56
N SER A 292 5.51 -2.74 -34.48
CA SER A 292 4.37 -2.22 -35.30
C SER A 292 3.01 -1.86 -34.71
N ASP A 293 2.44 -2.59 -33.76
CA ASP A 293 0.97 -2.62 -33.56
C ASP A 293 0.47 -1.72 -32.40
N TRP A 294 1.03 -0.53 -32.24
CA TRP A 294 0.62 0.44 -31.20
C TRP A 294 -0.37 1.48 -31.72
N TYR A 295 -1.40 1.79 -30.93
CA TYR A 295 -2.43 2.79 -31.21
C TYR A 295 -2.47 3.87 -30.10
N GLU A 296 -2.78 5.11 -30.46
CA GLU A 296 -3.04 6.18 -29.48
C GLU A 296 -4.36 5.91 -28.75
N ALA A 297 -4.40 6.09 -27.43
CA ALA A 297 -5.65 6.06 -26.68
C ALA A 297 -6.60 7.19 -27.12
N PRO A 298 -7.93 6.96 -27.20
CA PRO A 298 -8.89 7.95 -27.70
C PRO A 298 -8.76 9.33 -27.06
N TYR A 299 -8.50 9.37 -25.75
CA TYR A 299 -8.45 10.60 -24.97
C TYR A 299 -7.19 11.45 -25.22
N ASN A 300 -6.15 10.93 -25.89
CA ASN A 300 -5.00 11.74 -26.29
C ASN A 300 -5.39 12.90 -27.23
N SER A 301 -6.58 12.84 -27.84
CA SER A 301 -7.13 13.87 -28.74
C SER A 301 -8.07 14.89 -28.07
N TYR A 302 -8.45 14.71 -26.80
CA TYR A 302 -9.53 15.47 -26.17
C TYR A 302 -9.14 16.88 -25.74
N LYS A 303 -10.12 17.77 -25.70
CA LYS A 303 -9.98 19.22 -25.53
C LYS A 303 -10.42 19.75 -24.16
N THR A 304 -11.20 18.98 -23.42
CA THR A 304 -11.78 19.33 -22.10
C THR A 304 -11.00 18.76 -20.92
N ILE A 305 -9.80 18.23 -21.16
CA ILE A 305 -8.91 17.62 -20.17
C ILE A 305 -7.60 18.43 -20.03
N PRO A 306 -6.85 18.29 -18.92
CA PRO A 306 -5.56 18.95 -18.75
C PRO A 306 -4.57 18.59 -19.87
N LEU A 307 -3.69 19.54 -20.21
CA LEU A 307 -2.63 19.32 -21.20
C LEU A 307 -1.56 18.35 -20.66
N HIS A 308 -1.32 18.38 -19.36
CA HIS A 308 -0.34 17.58 -18.61
C HIS A 308 -0.90 16.24 -18.08
N LEU A 309 -2.16 15.89 -18.40
CA LEU A 309 -2.65 14.53 -18.19
C LEU A 309 -1.76 13.54 -18.99
N PRO A 310 -1.23 12.46 -18.39
CA PRO A 310 -0.39 11.49 -19.09
C PRO A 310 -1.12 10.91 -20.31
N ARG A 311 -0.37 10.62 -21.37
CA ARG A 311 -0.91 10.13 -22.65
C ARG A 311 -0.68 8.63 -22.75
N MET A 312 -1.68 7.89 -23.19
CA MET A 312 -1.63 6.42 -23.21
C MET A 312 -1.53 5.88 -24.63
N ARG A 313 -0.82 4.76 -24.80
CA ARG A 313 -0.83 3.94 -26.02
C ARG A 313 -1.35 2.53 -25.69
N ILE A 314 -1.93 1.88 -26.70
CA ILE A 314 -2.64 0.61 -26.60
C ILE A 314 -2.00 -0.38 -27.58
N ARG A 315 -1.63 -1.57 -27.09
CA ARG A 315 -0.93 -2.60 -27.86
C ARG A 315 -1.93 -3.56 -28.53
N GLY A 316 -2.18 -3.35 -29.83
CA GLY A 316 -3.23 -4.03 -30.57
C GLY A 316 -4.65 -3.59 -30.16
N PRO A 317 -5.69 -3.96 -30.92
CA PRO A 317 -7.07 -3.76 -30.48
C PRO A 317 -7.40 -4.69 -29.28
N PRO A 318 -7.97 -4.18 -28.17
CA PRO A 318 -8.38 -5.02 -27.05
C PRO A 318 -9.44 -6.06 -27.45
N LYS A 319 -9.32 -7.29 -26.93
CA LYS A 319 -10.19 -8.44 -27.23
C LYS A 319 -11.46 -8.41 -26.40
N THR A 320 -12.26 -7.36 -26.63
CA THR A 320 -13.38 -6.93 -25.77
C THR A 320 -14.38 -8.01 -25.37
N GLU A 321 -14.55 -9.04 -26.20
CA GLU A 321 -15.43 -10.19 -25.96
C GLU A 321 -14.89 -11.20 -24.93
N LYS A 322 -13.59 -11.15 -24.61
CA LYS A 322 -12.93 -11.98 -23.59
C LYS A 322 -12.61 -11.24 -22.28
N LEU A 323 -12.60 -9.90 -22.30
CA LEU A 323 -12.22 -9.10 -21.14
C LEU A 323 -13.27 -9.18 -20.02
N ALA A 324 -12.81 -9.03 -18.78
CA ALA A 324 -13.66 -8.72 -17.65
C ALA A 324 -14.41 -7.38 -17.87
N PRO A 325 -15.62 -7.22 -17.31
CA PRO A 325 -16.29 -5.92 -17.27
C PRO A 325 -15.59 -4.94 -16.31
N GLY A 326 -16.05 -3.68 -16.30
CA GLY A 326 -15.54 -2.63 -15.42
C GLY A 326 -14.52 -1.70 -16.06
N CYS A 327 -13.89 -0.87 -15.23
CA CYS A 327 -12.88 0.11 -15.59
C CYS A 327 -11.55 -0.20 -14.91
N ILE A 328 -10.44 0.14 -15.55
CA ILE A 328 -9.08 -0.02 -15.01
C ILE A 328 -8.69 1.27 -14.29
N PHE A 329 -8.15 1.12 -13.08
CA PHE A 329 -7.68 2.17 -12.19
C PHE A 329 -6.15 2.07 -12.07
N ALA A 330 -5.47 3.20 -12.27
CA ALA A 330 -4.02 3.31 -12.23
C ALA A 330 -3.58 4.72 -11.80
N SER A 331 -2.32 4.86 -11.42
CA SER A 331 -1.61 6.14 -11.39
C SER A 331 -0.63 6.23 -12.55
N ASN A 332 -0.12 7.44 -12.82
CA ASN A 332 1.24 7.57 -13.32
C ASN A 332 2.19 7.82 -12.14
N SER A 333 3.38 7.23 -12.22
CA SER A 333 4.51 7.33 -11.29
C SER A 333 5.81 7.35 -12.09
N LEU A 334 6.72 8.30 -11.80
CA LEU A 334 8.02 8.41 -12.47
C LEU A 334 9.12 8.64 -11.44
N ASP A 335 10.14 7.78 -11.45
CA ASP A 335 11.25 7.89 -10.50
C ASP A 335 12.05 9.18 -10.76
N ARG A 336 12.42 9.88 -9.68
CA ARG A 336 13.01 11.23 -9.72
C ARG A 336 14.25 11.29 -10.61
N ASP A 337 15.08 10.26 -10.51
CA ASP A 337 16.36 10.17 -11.20
C ASP A 337 16.18 9.94 -12.72
N THR A 338 14.96 9.59 -13.17
CA THR A 338 14.55 9.56 -14.59
C THR A 338 13.91 10.86 -15.09
N VAL A 339 13.39 11.71 -14.19
CA VAL A 339 12.72 12.97 -14.53
C VAL A 339 13.70 14.15 -14.54
N GLY A 340 14.70 14.13 -13.65
CA GLY A 340 15.61 15.25 -13.43
C GLY A 340 14.86 16.51 -12.95
N ASN A 341 15.26 17.69 -13.43
CA ASN A 341 14.65 18.97 -13.06
C ASN A 341 13.32 19.28 -13.78
N ASN A 342 12.67 18.31 -14.42
CA ASN A 342 11.43 18.53 -15.16
C ASN A 342 10.21 18.56 -14.24
N VAL A 343 9.18 19.33 -14.63
CA VAL A 343 7.91 19.39 -13.88
C VAL A 343 7.05 18.20 -14.28
N TRP A 344 6.92 17.24 -13.38
CA TRP A 344 6.02 16.09 -13.46
C TRP A 344 4.69 16.36 -12.74
N TYR A 345 3.63 15.67 -13.16
CA TYR A 345 2.28 15.80 -12.64
C TYR A 345 1.71 14.40 -12.34
N PRO A 346 1.55 14.02 -11.06
CA PRO A 346 0.88 12.78 -10.69
C PRO A 346 -0.63 12.89 -10.87
N TYR A 347 -1.23 11.84 -11.42
CA TYR A 347 -2.66 11.67 -11.61
C TYR A 347 -3.11 10.31 -11.10
N ALA A 348 -4.30 10.26 -10.50
CA ALA A 348 -5.14 9.07 -10.58
C ALA A 348 -5.88 9.09 -11.92
N VAL A 349 -5.89 7.97 -12.64
CA VAL A 349 -6.56 7.83 -13.95
C VAL A 349 -7.41 6.57 -13.97
N VAL A 350 -8.61 6.68 -14.55
CA VAL A 350 -9.53 5.57 -14.76
C VAL A 350 -9.91 5.51 -16.22
N VAL A 351 -9.70 4.36 -16.86
CA VAL A 351 -9.99 4.10 -18.29
C VAL A 351 -10.90 2.88 -18.46
N ASP A 352 -11.61 2.79 -19.59
CA ASP A 352 -12.42 1.63 -19.94
C ASP A 352 -11.66 0.59 -20.79
N ASN A 353 -12.32 -0.51 -21.14
CA ASN A 353 -11.76 -1.60 -21.97
C ASN A 353 -11.33 -1.18 -23.39
N SER A 354 -11.71 0.01 -23.87
CA SER A 354 -11.25 0.58 -25.14
C SER A 354 -10.08 1.57 -24.97
N GLY A 355 -9.67 1.81 -23.72
CA GLY A 355 -8.68 2.82 -23.34
C GLY A 355 -9.23 4.24 -23.40
N ASP A 356 -10.55 4.41 -23.45
CA ASP A 356 -11.18 5.73 -23.31
C ASP A 356 -11.21 6.15 -21.84
N LEU A 357 -11.15 7.46 -21.61
CA LEU A 357 -11.10 8.05 -20.28
C LEU A 357 -12.46 7.93 -19.58
N VAL A 358 -12.44 7.75 -18.26
CA VAL A 358 -13.64 7.70 -17.42
C VAL A 358 -13.52 8.73 -16.30
N TYR A 359 -12.36 8.79 -15.65
CA TYR A 359 -12.03 9.76 -14.62
C TYR A 359 -10.55 10.10 -14.62
N TYR A 360 -10.24 11.32 -14.19
CA TYR A 360 -8.91 11.73 -13.78
C TYR A 360 -8.99 12.61 -12.53
N GLU A 361 -8.01 12.51 -11.64
CA GLU A 361 -7.84 13.38 -10.49
C GLU A 361 -6.35 13.73 -10.41
N GLU A 362 -6.03 15.01 -10.59
CA GLU A 362 -4.67 15.50 -10.37
C GLU A 362 -4.33 15.37 -8.89
N ARG A 363 -3.10 14.99 -8.60
CA ARG A 363 -2.60 14.83 -7.23
C ARG A 363 -1.59 15.95 -6.98
N GLU A 364 -1.60 16.48 -5.76
CA GLU A 364 -0.52 17.36 -5.33
C GLU A 364 0.80 16.59 -5.38
N ALA A 365 1.85 17.20 -5.95
CA ALA A 365 3.20 16.67 -5.85
C ALA A 365 3.63 16.74 -4.38
N GLN A 366 3.62 15.59 -3.70
CA GLN A 366 3.66 15.51 -2.23
C GLN A 366 5.00 16.01 -1.69
N GLN A 367 4.99 17.20 -1.10
CA GLN A 367 6.16 17.80 -0.45
C GLN A 367 6.36 17.14 0.92
N GLY A 368 7.38 16.29 1.06
CA GLY A 368 7.81 15.75 2.35
C GLY A 368 7.85 14.22 2.46
N LEU A 369 7.24 13.48 1.52
CA LEU A 369 7.66 12.09 1.29
C LEU A 369 9.06 12.08 0.63
N PRO A 370 9.82 10.97 0.74
CA PRO A 370 11.00 10.77 -0.08
C PRO A 370 10.66 11.01 -1.55
N GLU A 371 11.43 11.87 -2.23
CA GLU A 371 11.08 12.42 -3.55
C GLU A 371 11.06 11.39 -4.70
N THR A 372 11.22 10.09 -4.39
CA THR A 372 11.27 8.94 -5.30
C THR A 372 9.90 8.58 -5.90
N GLY A 373 9.29 9.51 -6.63
CA GLY A 373 8.47 9.23 -7.83
C GLY A 373 7.17 8.44 -7.72
N THR A 374 6.79 7.94 -6.54
CA THR A 374 5.62 7.09 -6.32
C THR A 374 4.37 7.94 -6.10
N GLY A 375 3.62 8.20 -7.18
CA GLY A 375 2.26 8.74 -7.09
C GLY A 375 1.36 7.83 -6.24
N PRO A 376 0.32 8.38 -5.60
CA PRO A 376 -0.41 7.73 -4.50
C PRO A 376 -0.77 6.26 -4.81
N PRO A 377 -0.19 5.29 -4.07
CA PRO A 377 -0.21 3.88 -4.44
C PRO A 377 -1.60 3.23 -4.40
N LEU A 378 -2.51 3.77 -3.59
CA LEU A 378 -3.88 3.26 -3.48
C LEU A 378 -4.88 4.18 -4.19
N ILE A 379 -5.45 3.65 -5.26
CA ILE A 379 -6.64 4.15 -5.95
C ILE A 379 -7.55 2.95 -6.22
N GLY A 380 -8.82 3.02 -5.83
CA GLY A 380 -9.73 1.89 -6.01
C GLY A 380 -11.18 2.18 -5.66
N VAL A 381 -11.92 1.11 -5.39
CA VAL A 381 -13.36 1.15 -5.11
C VAL A 381 -13.67 0.19 -3.96
N SER A 382 -14.46 0.61 -2.98
CA SER A 382 -15.01 -0.28 -1.96
C SER A 382 -16.00 -1.26 -2.59
N GLU A 383 -15.78 -2.57 -2.44
CA GLU A 383 -16.61 -3.60 -3.08
C GLU A 383 -18.04 -3.67 -2.51
N GLU A 384 -18.24 -3.22 -1.28
CA GLU A 384 -19.54 -3.25 -0.59
C GLU A 384 -20.49 -2.15 -1.10
N ASN A 385 -20.05 -0.89 -1.04
CA ASN A 385 -20.89 0.29 -1.33
C ASN A 385 -20.62 0.90 -2.73
N GLY A 386 -19.48 0.58 -3.36
CA GLY A 386 -19.04 1.14 -4.64
C GLY A 386 -18.52 2.58 -4.57
N HIS A 387 -18.12 3.04 -3.38
CA HIS A 387 -17.47 4.33 -3.18
C HIS A 387 -16.02 4.33 -3.68
N PHE A 388 -15.57 5.47 -4.16
CA PHE A 388 -14.20 5.68 -4.64
C PHE A 388 -13.25 5.87 -3.46
N LEU A 389 -12.09 5.22 -3.51
CA LEU A 389 -11.04 5.29 -2.49
C LEU A 389 -9.76 5.83 -3.13
N ALA A 390 -9.14 6.83 -2.52
CA ALA A 390 -7.82 7.31 -2.93
C ALA A 390 -7.01 7.86 -1.75
N TYR A 391 -5.71 7.61 -1.77
CA TYR A 391 -4.77 8.23 -0.82
C TYR A 391 -4.67 9.75 -1.02
N ALA A 392 -4.66 10.52 0.07
CA ALA A 392 -4.54 11.97 0.10
C ALA A 392 -3.78 12.44 1.35
N GLY A 393 -2.62 13.08 1.15
CA GLY A 393 -1.79 13.62 2.25
C GLY A 393 -1.18 12.52 3.12
N ILE A 394 -1.86 12.21 4.23
CA ILE A 394 -1.48 11.20 5.24
C ILE A 394 -2.59 10.16 5.48
N ASP A 395 -3.68 10.23 4.71
CA ASP A 395 -4.92 9.47 4.90
C ASP A 395 -5.40 8.81 3.60
N ILE A 396 -6.44 7.99 3.68
CA ILE A 396 -7.23 7.57 2.52
C ILE A 396 -8.63 8.20 2.59
N VAL A 397 -9.01 8.90 1.53
CA VAL A 397 -10.31 9.55 1.39
C VAL A 397 -11.29 8.63 0.68
N GLU A 398 -12.44 8.40 1.30
CA GLU A 398 -13.61 7.77 0.68
C GLU A 398 -14.53 8.83 0.08
N LYS A 399 -15.00 8.61 -1.16
CA LYS A 399 -15.94 9.48 -1.87
C LYS A 399 -17.16 8.71 -2.40
N ASP A 400 -18.36 9.26 -2.22
CA ASP A 400 -19.61 8.60 -2.59
C ASP A 400 -19.78 8.43 -4.11
N ARG A 401 -20.89 7.82 -4.56
CA ARG A 401 -21.18 7.70 -6.02
C ARG A 401 -21.54 9.04 -6.70
N SER A 402 -21.51 10.16 -5.98
CA SER A 402 -21.49 11.52 -6.55
C SER A 402 -20.11 12.18 -6.46
N LEU A 403 -19.08 11.42 -6.05
CA LEU A 403 -17.72 11.86 -5.81
C LEU A 403 -17.62 13.02 -4.81
N ARG A 404 -18.53 13.09 -3.83
CA ARG A 404 -18.38 13.91 -2.62
C ARG A 404 -17.64 13.14 -1.56
N PHE A 405 -16.87 13.84 -0.73
CA PHE A 405 -16.27 13.30 0.49
C PHE A 405 -17.29 12.54 1.39
N VAL A 406 -16.82 11.45 2.01
CA VAL A 406 -17.58 10.63 2.98
C VAL A 406 -16.84 10.50 4.31
N ARG A 407 -15.54 10.16 4.29
CA ARG A 407 -14.72 9.90 5.48
C ARG A 407 -13.22 9.93 5.10
N ARG A 408 -12.36 10.29 6.08
CA ARG A 408 -10.92 9.98 6.05
C ARG A 408 -10.64 8.69 6.82
N HIS A 409 -9.77 7.84 6.29
CA HIS A 409 -9.35 6.59 6.89
C HIS A 409 -7.86 6.66 7.22
N HIS A 410 -7.55 6.48 8.50
CA HIS A 410 -6.21 6.56 9.07
C HIS A 410 -6.01 5.43 10.10
N PRO A 411 -4.77 5.00 10.39
CA PRO A 411 -4.50 4.16 11.55
C PRO A 411 -4.73 4.91 12.86
N GLU A 412 -4.96 4.16 13.92
CA GLU A 412 -5.07 4.61 15.30
C GLU A 412 -3.72 4.42 16.03
N HIS A 413 -3.69 4.66 17.35
CA HIS A 413 -2.48 4.56 18.18
C HIS A 413 -1.34 5.52 17.78
N GLY A 414 -1.67 6.63 17.12
CA GLY A 414 -0.70 7.68 16.77
C GLY A 414 0.27 7.34 15.63
N TYR A 415 0.09 6.20 14.96
CA TYR A 415 0.93 5.79 13.84
C TYR A 415 0.67 6.63 12.58
N ALA A 416 1.65 6.69 11.68
CA ALA A 416 1.44 7.20 10.33
C ALA A 416 0.97 6.06 9.40
N LEU A 417 0.05 6.39 8.48
CA LEU A 417 -0.39 5.47 7.43
C LEU A 417 0.79 5.06 6.54
N ASP A 418 1.09 3.77 6.46
CA ASP A 418 1.92 3.25 5.36
C ASP A 418 1.02 3.21 4.11
N PRO A 419 1.35 3.97 3.05
CA PRO A 419 0.47 4.09 1.88
C PRO A 419 0.37 2.79 1.07
N HIS A 420 1.26 1.80 1.25
CA HIS A 420 1.35 0.61 0.39
C HIS A 420 0.05 -0.20 0.28
N ASP A 421 -0.76 -0.31 1.33
CA ASP A 421 -2.05 -1.01 1.27
C ASP A 421 -3.11 -0.55 2.28
N PHE A 422 -4.37 -0.76 1.90
CA PHE A 422 -5.54 -0.57 2.75
C PHE A 422 -6.68 -1.42 2.24
N ARG A 423 -7.42 -2.08 3.12
CA ARG A 423 -8.58 -2.92 2.77
C ARG A 423 -9.76 -2.63 3.68
N LEU A 424 -10.96 -2.56 3.09
CA LEU A 424 -12.23 -2.59 3.80
C LEU A 424 -12.74 -4.04 3.87
N ALA A 425 -13.12 -4.49 5.06
CA ALA A 425 -13.81 -5.75 5.28
C ALA A 425 -15.28 -5.62 4.88
N GLY A 426 -15.63 -6.08 3.67
CA GLY A 426 -16.98 -5.95 3.09
C GLY A 426 -18.10 -6.76 3.77
N ASN A 427 -17.89 -7.20 5.02
CA ASN A 427 -18.88 -7.83 5.89
C ASN A 427 -19.18 -7.03 7.17
N ASN A 428 -18.33 -6.07 7.56
CA ASN A 428 -18.55 -5.23 8.75
C ASN A 428 -17.96 -3.80 8.67
N GLY A 429 -17.31 -3.40 7.56
CA GLY A 429 -16.70 -2.08 7.41
C GLY A 429 -15.39 -1.85 8.17
N ASN A 430 -14.84 -2.89 8.83
CA ASN A 430 -13.54 -2.78 9.50
C ASN A 430 -12.44 -2.50 8.48
N ARG A 431 -11.41 -1.77 8.92
CA ARG A 431 -10.34 -1.25 8.08
C ARG A 431 -9.03 -1.89 8.46
N LEU A 432 -8.35 -2.48 7.48
CA LEU A 432 -7.02 -3.04 7.61
C LEU A 432 -6.01 -2.04 7.05
N PHE A 433 -5.12 -1.56 7.92
CA PHE A 433 -4.05 -0.62 7.58
C PHE A 433 -2.68 -1.31 7.65
N THR A 434 -1.81 -1.01 6.69
CA THR A 434 -0.36 -1.16 6.87
C THR A 434 0.20 0.05 7.61
N VAL A 435 1.20 -0.18 8.47
CA VAL A 435 1.93 0.85 9.22
C VAL A 435 3.42 0.52 9.24
N GLN A 436 4.27 1.54 9.05
CA GLN A 436 5.72 1.47 9.31
C GLN A 436 6.02 1.95 10.73
N ASP A 437 6.58 1.08 11.56
CA ASP A 437 6.92 1.42 12.94
C ASP A 437 8.42 1.74 13.05
N LYS A 438 8.76 3.02 13.18
CA LYS A 438 10.16 3.49 13.22
C LYS A 438 10.65 3.56 14.67
N GLN A 439 11.64 2.75 15.00
CA GLN A 439 12.13 2.57 16.36
C GLN A 439 13.64 2.77 16.43
N ARG A 440 14.11 3.57 17.39
CA ARG A 440 15.53 3.93 17.52
C ARG A 440 16.23 3.00 18.50
N VAL A 441 17.09 2.11 18.01
CA VAL A 441 17.65 0.99 18.77
C VAL A 441 19.17 0.96 18.65
N ASN A 442 19.89 0.63 19.74
CA ASN A 442 21.32 0.35 19.67
C ASN A 442 21.55 -1.06 19.09
N VAL A 443 22.24 -1.14 17.95
CA VAL A 443 22.48 -2.41 17.23
C VAL A 443 23.66 -3.23 17.75
N LYS A 444 24.35 -2.78 18.81
CA LYS A 444 25.53 -3.43 19.40
C LYS A 444 25.36 -4.94 19.59
N GLY A 445 26.11 -5.71 18.81
CA GLY A 445 26.13 -7.17 18.91
C GLY A 445 24.91 -7.89 18.35
N MET A 446 24.00 -7.21 17.63
CA MET A 446 22.90 -7.88 16.89
C MET A 446 23.40 -8.72 15.71
N PHE A 447 24.56 -8.38 15.14
CA PHE A 447 25.21 -9.08 14.03
C PHE A 447 26.74 -8.93 14.12
N ASP A 448 27.49 -9.72 13.34
CA ASP A 448 28.95 -9.62 13.32
C ASP A 448 29.40 -8.27 12.73
N GLY A 449 30.37 -7.63 13.39
CA GLY A 449 30.79 -6.26 13.07
C GLY A 449 29.79 -5.15 13.44
N ALA A 450 28.68 -5.45 14.14
CA ALA A 450 27.69 -4.44 14.51
C ALA A 450 28.26 -3.32 15.42
N PRO A 451 28.09 -2.04 15.07
CA PRO A 451 28.61 -0.92 15.87
C PRO A 451 27.85 -0.70 17.18
N ASP A 452 28.48 0.01 18.12
CA ASP A 452 27.86 0.45 19.37
C ASP A 452 27.21 1.84 19.19
N GLU A 453 26.15 1.88 18.39
CA GLU A 453 25.43 3.12 18.05
C GLU A 453 23.93 2.89 17.85
N TYR A 454 23.14 3.95 18.01
CA TYR A 454 21.69 3.95 17.81
C TYR A 454 21.32 4.34 16.38
N VAL A 455 20.70 3.42 15.67
CA VAL A 455 20.10 3.63 14.33
C VAL A 455 18.57 3.54 14.40
N THR A 456 17.88 4.01 13.38
CA THR A 456 16.42 3.84 13.27
C THR A 456 16.12 2.57 12.48
N LEU A 457 15.54 1.56 13.14
CA LEU A 457 15.02 0.36 12.49
C LEU A 457 13.55 0.59 12.10
N ILE A 458 13.14 0.13 10.93
CA ILE A 458 11.72 0.16 10.50
C ILE A 458 11.16 -1.26 10.57
N GLY A 459 10.14 -1.42 11.41
CA GLY A 459 9.32 -2.62 11.53
C GLY A 459 7.97 -2.46 10.85
N ALA A 460 7.16 -3.51 10.91
CA ALA A 460 5.87 -3.58 10.26
C ALA A 460 4.77 -3.81 11.28
N ILE A 461 3.71 -3.02 11.17
CA ILE A 461 2.46 -3.19 11.91
C ILE A 461 1.33 -3.42 10.91
N VAL A 462 0.38 -4.27 11.27
CA VAL A 462 -0.93 -4.37 10.62
C VAL A 462 -2.00 -4.17 11.68
N GLN A 463 -2.87 -3.20 11.43
CA GLN A 463 -3.89 -2.76 12.38
C GLN A 463 -5.28 -2.92 11.76
N GLU A 464 -6.17 -3.58 12.48
CA GLU A 464 -7.59 -3.69 12.17
C GLU A 464 -8.39 -2.74 13.08
N VAL A 465 -9.15 -1.85 12.44
CA VAL A 465 -9.90 -0.76 13.10
C VAL A 465 -11.39 -0.86 12.76
N ASP A 466 -12.26 -0.88 13.78
CA ASP A 466 -13.72 -0.93 13.58
C ASP A 466 -14.30 0.41 13.07
N VAL A 467 -15.56 0.45 12.61
CA VAL A 467 -16.15 1.70 12.06
C VAL A 467 -16.30 2.85 13.07
N ALA A 468 -16.10 2.58 14.36
CA ALA A 468 -16.10 3.55 15.46
C ALA A 468 -14.67 4.01 15.87
N ASN A 469 -13.65 3.64 15.09
CA ASN A 469 -12.22 3.95 15.30
C ASN A 469 -11.64 3.39 16.61
N ASN A 470 -12.04 2.16 16.98
CA ASN A 470 -11.31 1.38 17.97
C ASN A 470 -10.41 0.33 17.27
N VAL A 471 -9.19 0.13 17.78
CA VAL A 471 -8.30 -0.94 17.31
C VAL A 471 -8.77 -2.26 17.90
N VAL A 472 -9.29 -3.15 17.04
CA VAL A 472 -9.79 -4.46 17.48
C VAL A 472 -8.74 -5.55 17.39
N MET A 473 -7.75 -5.40 16.51
CA MET A 473 -6.55 -6.23 16.42
C MET A 473 -5.38 -5.39 15.90
N GLU A 474 -4.22 -5.49 16.53
CA GLU A 474 -2.95 -4.98 16.01
C GLU A 474 -1.87 -6.07 16.14
N PHE A 475 -1.24 -6.37 15.02
CA PHE A 475 -0.10 -7.28 14.88
C PHE A 475 1.17 -6.45 14.65
N ARG A 476 2.24 -6.72 15.41
CA ARG A 476 3.47 -5.93 15.42
C ARG A 476 4.68 -6.84 15.21
N SER A 477 5.54 -6.56 14.24
CA SER A 477 6.69 -7.42 13.93
C SER A 477 7.59 -7.72 15.13
N TRP A 478 7.79 -6.73 16.01
CA TRP A 478 8.61 -6.83 17.22
C TRP A 478 8.09 -7.86 18.24
N ASP A 479 6.78 -8.07 18.30
CA ASP A 479 6.17 -8.96 19.30
C ASP A 479 6.25 -10.44 18.89
N HIS A 480 6.53 -10.73 17.61
CA HIS A 480 6.57 -12.09 17.05
C HIS A 480 7.94 -12.52 16.52
N PHE A 481 8.89 -11.58 16.35
CA PHE A 481 10.23 -11.86 15.81
C PHE A 481 11.32 -11.06 16.54
N GLU A 482 12.36 -11.75 17.02
CA GLU A 482 13.51 -11.12 17.66
C GLU A 482 14.32 -10.23 16.68
N LEU A 483 14.74 -9.05 17.12
CA LEU A 483 15.47 -8.08 16.28
C LEU A 483 16.72 -8.66 15.56
N PRO A 484 17.63 -9.40 16.21
CA PRO A 484 18.76 -10.05 15.52
C PRO A 484 18.32 -11.04 14.44
N SER A 485 17.17 -11.71 14.65
CA SER A 485 16.61 -12.69 13.71
C SER A 485 15.95 -12.03 12.51
N LEU A 486 15.31 -10.86 12.68
CA LEU A 486 14.83 -10.04 11.55
C LEU A 486 16.01 -9.50 10.73
N VAL A 487 17.01 -8.94 11.40
CA VAL A 487 18.24 -8.42 10.77
C VAL A 487 18.96 -9.49 9.95
N ALA A 488 19.14 -10.69 10.51
CA ALA A 488 19.84 -11.79 9.83
C ALA A 488 19.10 -12.39 8.63
N GLN A 489 17.82 -12.06 8.43
CA GLN A 489 16.96 -12.60 7.36
C GLN A 489 16.59 -11.58 6.28
N SER A 490 16.79 -10.29 6.53
CA SER A 490 16.49 -9.20 5.59
C SER A 490 17.51 -9.13 4.45
N ASP A 491 17.07 -8.73 3.25
CA ASP A 491 18.00 -8.36 2.16
C ASP A 491 18.68 -7.00 2.35
N ALA A 492 18.12 -6.16 3.24
CA ALA A 492 18.58 -4.79 3.50
C ALA A 492 19.94 -4.79 4.21
N ARG A 493 20.85 -3.90 3.80
CA ARG A 493 22.25 -3.93 4.23
C ARG A 493 22.61 -2.77 5.15
N PHE A 494 23.19 -3.08 6.30
CA PHE A 494 23.69 -2.06 7.23
C PHE A 494 24.71 -1.13 6.53
N GLY A 495 24.57 0.17 6.75
CA GLY A 495 25.46 1.18 6.17
C GLY A 495 25.29 1.43 4.66
N VAL A 496 24.25 0.88 4.03
CA VAL A 496 23.86 1.20 2.65
C VAL A 496 22.64 2.11 2.70
N GLU A 497 22.70 3.28 2.04
CA GLU A 497 21.53 4.14 1.85
C GLU A 497 20.58 3.49 0.82
N GLU A 498 19.35 3.20 1.23
CA GLU A 498 18.35 2.53 0.39
C GLU A 498 17.33 3.56 -0.15
N PRO A 499 16.95 3.53 -1.45
CA PRO A 499 15.95 4.43 -2.01
C PRO A 499 14.63 4.39 -1.21
N GLY A 500 14.10 5.58 -0.88
CA GLY A 500 12.90 5.72 -0.06
C GLY A 500 13.12 5.75 1.46
N THR A 501 14.36 5.59 1.96
CA THR A 501 14.71 5.73 3.39
C THR A 501 15.46 7.02 3.67
N ALA A 502 15.38 7.56 4.89
CA ALA A 502 16.25 8.66 5.30
C ALA A 502 17.63 8.16 5.76
N PRO A 503 18.73 8.94 5.63
CA PRO A 503 20.06 8.51 6.06
C PRO A 503 20.09 8.11 7.54
N GLY A 504 20.48 6.85 7.81
CA GLY A 504 20.48 6.27 9.17
C GLY A 504 19.19 5.51 9.55
N GLU A 505 18.22 5.40 8.64
CA GLU A 505 17.10 4.47 8.74
C GLU A 505 17.43 3.14 8.04
N TRP A 506 16.96 2.02 8.60
CA TRP A 506 17.16 0.68 8.06
C TRP A 506 15.82 -0.08 8.02
N ASP A 507 15.28 -0.23 6.81
CA ASP A 507 14.03 -0.95 6.58
C ASP A 507 14.27 -2.46 6.50
N LEU A 508 13.93 -3.17 7.57
CA LEU A 508 14.17 -4.61 7.70
C LEU A 508 13.11 -5.45 7.00
N ILE A 509 11.91 -4.91 6.74
CA ILE A 509 10.72 -5.69 6.41
C ILE A 509 10.08 -5.26 5.09
N HIS A 510 9.88 -3.95 4.91
CA HIS A 510 9.20 -3.33 3.77
C HIS A 510 7.88 -4.05 3.44
N GLN A 511 6.93 -3.96 4.37
CA GLN A 511 5.61 -4.54 4.20
C GLN A 511 4.87 -3.81 3.08
N ASN A 512 4.34 -4.54 2.10
CA ASN A 512 3.78 -3.93 0.88
C ASN A 512 2.41 -4.45 0.45
N SER A 513 1.83 -5.38 1.22
CA SER A 513 0.42 -5.72 1.16
C SER A 513 -0.06 -6.37 2.45
N ALA A 514 -1.33 -6.12 2.77
CA ALA A 514 -2.09 -6.79 3.81
C ALA A 514 -3.53 -7.00 3.31
N THR A 515 -4.11 -8.17 3.53
CA THR A 515 -5.50 -8.47 3.14
C THR A 515 -6.15 -9.48 4.07
N PHE A 516 -7.47 -9.40 4.22
CA PHE A 516 -8.26 -10.50 4.76
C PHE A 516 -8.25 -11.70 3.79
N THR A 517 -8.37 -12.90 4.34
CA THR A 517 -8.59 -14.17 3.62
C THR A 517 -10.06 -14.59 3.72
N ASP A 518 -10.47 -15.61 2.95
CA ASP A 518 -11.83 -16.15 2.98
C ASP A 518 -12.12 -17.04 4.21
N ASP A 519 -11.08 -17.53 4.89
CA ASP A 519 -11.17 -18.22 6.18
C ASP A 519 -11.00 -17.29 7.41
N ASN A 520 -11.32 -16.00 7.24
CA ASN A 520 -11.31 -14.97 8.28
C ASN A 520 -9.92 -14.66 8.91
N SER A 521 -8.84 -15.13 8.29
CA SER A 521 -7.46 -14.77 8.67
C SER A 521 -7.00 -13.48 7.96
N ILE A 522 -5.76 -13.05 8.21
CA ILE A 522 -5.09 -11.96 7.49
C ILE A 522 -3.80 -12.49 6.84
N LEU A 523 -3.58 -12.17 5.57
CA LEU A 523 -2.32 -12.43 4.87
C LEU A 523 -1.53 -11.12 4.74
N VAL A 524 -0.22 -11.16 5.01
CA VAL A 524 0.71 -10.04 4.82
C VAL A 524 1.88 -10.42 3.91
N SER A 525 2.44 -9.43 3.22
CA SER A 525 3.62 -9.58 2.36
C SER A 525 4.76 -8.70 2.83
N TRP A 526 5.91 -9.31 3.11
CA TRP A 526 7.12 -8.66 3.59
C TRP A 526 8.20 -8.75 2.50
N ARG A 527 8.48 -7.61 1.82
CA ARG A 527 9.30 -7.58 0.61
C ARG A 527 10.77 -7.89 0.89
N ARG A 528 11.37 -7.24 1.89
CA ARG A 528 12.80 -7.40 2.23
C ARG A 528 13.14 -8.78 2.78
N LEU A 529 12.14 -9.46 3.32
CA LEU A 529 12.23 -10.82 3.82
C LEU A 529 11.81 -11.86 2.77
N SER A 530 11.34 -11.40 1.60
CA SER A 530 10.83 -12.21 0.48
C SER A 530 9.80 -13.28 0.88
N ALA A 531 8.98 -12.97 1.88
CA ALA A 531 8.07 -13.90 2.52
C ALA A 531 6.65 -13.34 2.63
N VAL A 532 5.67 -14.25 2.63
CA VAL A 532 4.27 -13.96 2.99
C VAL A 532 3.89 -14.75 4.24
N LEU A 533 3.08 -14.15 5.11
CA LEU A 533 2.69 -14.72 6.40
C LEU A 533 1.17 -14.71 6.52
N LYS A 534 0.60 -15.78 7.07
CA LYS A 534 -0.82 -15.84 7.47
C LYS A 534 -0.91 -15.65 8.98
N ILE A 535 -1.73 -14.72 9.41
CA ILE A 535 -1.95 -14.30 10.79
C ILE A 535 -3.40 -14.61 11.14
N ASP A 536 -3.62 -15.29 12.26
CA ASP A 536 -4.96 -15.56 12.78
C ASP A 536 -5.58 -14.27 13.35
N ARG A 537 -6.79 -13.92 12.91
CA ARG A 537 -7.47 -12.65 13.22
C ARG A 537 -8.07 -12.60 14.63
N ASP A 538 -8.27 -13.75 15.27
CA ASP A 538 -8.84 -13.85 16.63
C ASP A 538 -7.77 -13.88 17.73
N THR A 539 -6.53 -14.26 17.41
CA THR A 539 -5.39 -14.39 18.34
C THR A 539 -4.19 -13.51 18.01
N GLY A 540 -4.08 -13.00 16.78
CA GLY A 540 -2.90 -12.27 16.29
C GLY A 540 -1.67 -13.16 16.05
N GLU A 541 -1.76 -14.48 16.20
CA GLU A 541 -0.60 -15.37 16.04
C GLU A 541 -0.30 -15.73 14.58
N VAL A 542 0.98 -15.96 14.27
CA VAL A 542 1.43 -16.38 12.93
C VAL A 542 1.12 -17.86 12.73
N MET A 543 0.16 -18.16 11.84
CA MET A 543 -0.27 -19.53 11.50
C MET A 543 0.75 -20.27 10.64
N TRP A 544 1.42 -19.55 9.73
CA TRP A 544 2.53 -20.02 8.91
C TRP A 544 3.19 -18.88 8.13
N ARG A 545 4.37 -19.19 7.58
CA ARG A 545 5.20 -18.33 6.73
C ARG A 545 5.60 -19.09 5.46
N PHE A 546 5.66 -18.44 4.31
CA PHE A 546 6.06 -19.04 3.04
C PHE A 546 6.99 -18.07 2.28
N GLY A 547 8.10 -18.59 1.74
CA GLY A 547 9.12 -17.80 1.05
C GLY A 547 10.31 -17.41 1.94
N GLY A 548 11.18 -16.54 1.44
CA GLY A 548 12.31 -16.01 2.21
C GLY A 548 13.39 -17.04 2.57
N THR A 549 13.86 -16.97 3.80
CA THR A 549 14.88 -17.90 4.33
C THR A 549 14.26 -19.19 4.88
N ALA A 550 15.08 -20.20 5.19
CA ALA A 550 14.61 -21.42 5.85
C ALA A 550 13.95 -21.20 7.24
N ALA A 551 14.11 -20.03 7.87
CA ALA A 551 13.42 -19.67 9.12
C ALA A 551 12.12 -18.87 8.90
N LEU A 552 11.81 -18.51 7.65
CA LEU A 552 10.56 -17.88 7.19
C LEU A 552 9.76 -18.76 6.22
N ASN A 553 10.16 -20.03 6.07
CA ASN A 553 9.55 -20.93 5.09
C ASN A 553 9.10 -22.24 5.74
N ASP A 554 7.80 -22.35 6.03
CA ASP A 554 7.18 -23.58 6.49
C ASP A 554 6.86 -24.57 5.33
N PHE A 555 6.81 -24.09 4.08
CA PHE A 555 6.30 -24.86 2.93
C PHE A 555 7.38 -25.43 1.99
N THR A 556 7.13 -26.62 1.45
CA THR A 556 7.87 -27.16 0.30
C THR A 556 7.14 -26.84 -1.00
N ILE A 557 7.83 -26.26 -1.99
CA ILE A 557 7.27 -26.09 -3.35
C ILE A 557 7.32 -27.45 -4.07
N ALA A 558 6.18 -27.90 -4.60
CA ALA A 558 6.09 -29.18 -5.30
C ALA A 558 6.53 -29.07 -6.76
N SER A 559 7.43 -29.97 -7.18
CA SER A 559 7.79 -30.15 -8.60
C SER A 559 6.69 -30.86 -9.40
N GLY A 560 6.54 -30.51 -10.67
CA GLY A 560 5.61 -31.18 -11.58
C GLY A 560 4.12 -30.88 -11.33
N GLY A 561 3.80 -29.66 -10.86
CA GLY A 561 2.42 -29.16 -10.82
C GLY A 561 1.79 -28.99 -12.21
N ASN A 562 0.59 -28.42 -12.29
CA ASN A 562 -0.15 -28.24 -13.56
C ASN A 562 0.49 -27.22 -14.53
N THR A 563 1.67 -26.69 -14.21
CA THR A 563 2.47 -25.79 -15.04
C THR A 563 3.59 -26.54 -15.76
N THR A 564 3.85 -26.19 -17.03
CA THR A 564 4.95 -26.75 -17.82
C THR A 564 6.23 -25.90 -17.77
N ASP A 565 6.27 -24.84 -16.96
CA ASP A 565 7.43 -23.95 -16.82
C ASP A 565 8.17 -24.23 -15.50
N ALA A 566 9.33 -24.86 -15.57
CA ALA A 566 10.16 -25.21 -14.41
C ALA A 566 10.64 -24.00 -13.57
N GLU A 567 10.54 -22.79 -14.11
CA GLU A 567 10.76 -21.56 -13.34
C GLU A 567 9.67 -21.35 -12.27
N ALA A 568 8.44 -21.85 -12.48
CA ALA A 568 7.34 -21.80 -11.50
C ALA A 568 7.64 -22.56 -10.19
N GLU A 569 8.56 -23.51 -10.23
CA GLU A 569 9.02 -24.27 -9.05
C GLU A 569 10.03 -23.47 -8.20
N LYS A 570 10.52 -22.31 -8.68
CA LYS A 570 11.42 -21.44 -7.91
C LYS A 570 10.64 -20.57 -6.91
N PRO A 571 11.19 -20.34 -5.70
CA PRO A 571 10.69 -19.33 -4.77
C PRO A 571 10.62 -17.93 -5.39
N PHE A 572 9.67 -17.12 -4.92
CA PHE A 572 9.55 -15.71 -5.25
C PHE A 572 10.53 -14.84 -4.44
N VAL A 573 10.88 -13.65 -4.94
CA VAL A 573 11.83 -12.72 -4.28
C VAL A 573 11.42 -11.26 -4.46
N GLY A 574 11.24 -10.56 -3.34
CA GLY A 574 10.88 -9.13 -3.30
C GLY A 574 9.47 -8.84 -3.84
N GLN A 575 8.54 -9.78 -3.64
CA GLN A 575 7.18 -9.82 -4.18
C GLN A 575 6.27 -8.68 -3.69
N HIS A 576 5.20 -8.40 -4.44
CA HIS A 576 4.12 -7.46 -4.11
C HIS A 576 2.74 -8.12 -4.19
N ASP A 577 1.77 -7.47 -3.52
CA ASP A 577 0.33 -7.71 -3.66
C ASP A 577 -0.09 -9.18 -3.52
N ALA A 578 0.31 -9.79 -2.41
CA ALA A 578 -0.07 -11.15 -2.09
C ALA A 578 -1.53 -11.23 -1.64
N THR A 579 -2.28 -12.20 -2.17
CA THR A 579 -3.66 -12.49 -1.76
C THR A 579 -3.90 -14.00 -1.67
N LEU A 580 -4.69 -14.44 -0.70
CA LEU A 580 -5.04 -15.85 -0.47
C LEU A 580 -6.56 -16.01 -0.45
N GLN A 581 -7.10 -16.80 -1.37
CA GLN A 581 -8.53 -17.12 -1.47
C GLN A 581 -8.72 -18.58 -1.90
N GLY A 582 -9.59 -19.34 -1.22
CA GLY A 582 -9.92 -20.72 -1.57
C GLY A 582 -8.70 -21.66 -1.56
N GLY A 583 -7.75 -21.42 -0.64
CA GLY A 583 -6.48 -22.15 -0.58
C GLY A 583 -5.48 -21.80 -1.68
N ARG A 584 -5.75 -20.79 -2.52
CA ARG A 584 -4.86 -20.34 -3.60
C ARG A 584 -4.20 -19.01 -3.23
N LEU A 585 -2.88 -19.04 -3.06
CA LEU A 585 -2.05 -17.85 -2.91
C LEU A 585 -1.64 -17.36 -4.30
N VAL A 586 -1.94 -16.11 -4.62
CA VAL A 586 -1.45 -15.43 -5.83
C VAL A 586 -0.71 -14.15 -5.45
N LEU A 587 0.41 -13.88 -6.12
CA LEU A 587 1.27 -12.73 -5.87
C LEU A 587 1.99 -12.27 -7.15
N PHE A 588 2.44 -11.01 -7.15
CA PHE A 588 3.34 -10.48 -8.17
C PHE A 588 4.79 -10.68 -7.69
N ASP A 589 5.49 -11.64 -8.27
CA ASP A 589 6.89 -11.91 -7.97
C ASP A 589 7.78 -11.01 -8.83
N ASN A 590 8.43 -10.04 -8.19
CA ASN A 590 9.36 -9.14 -8.85
C ASN A 590 10.63 -9.87 -9.33
N ALA A 591 10.97 -11.03 -8.75
CA ALA A 591 12.17 -11.81 -9.05
C ALA A 591 13.46 -10.98 -8.96
N ASN A 592 13.55 -10.11 -7.93
CA ASN A 592 14.76 -9.38 -7.61
C ASN A 592 15.91 -10.38 -7.33
N LYS A 593 17.12 -10.08 -7.84
CA LYS A 593 18.28 -11.00 -7.92
C LYS A 593 18.25 -12.14 -6.87
N HIS A 594 17.86 -13.35 -7.29
CA HIS A 594 18.13 -14.53 -6.46
C HIS A 594 19.64 -14.59 -6.19
N ALA A 595 20.03 -14.72 -4.91
CA ALA A 595 21.41 -14.53 -4.46
C ALA A 595 22.45 -15.51 -5.04
N ASN A 596 22.03 -16.48 -5.87
CA ASN A 596 22.85 -17.60 -6.33
C ASN A 596 22.63 -17.99 -7.82
N THR A 597 22.00 -17.14 -8.64
CA THR A 597 21.73 -17.46 -10.07
C THR A 597 22.33 -16.46 -11.05
N THR A 598 23.01 -16.96 -12.07
CA THR A 598 23.52 -16.19 -13.24
C THR A 598 22.52 -16.13 -14.41
N SER A 599 21.28 -16.61 -14.23
CA SER A 599 20.20 -16.56 -15.22
C SER A 599 19.21 -15.43 -14.96
N TRP A 600 18.42 -15.13 -15.98
CA TRP A 600 17.67 -13.87 -16.14
C TRP A 600 16.63 -13.60 -15.05
N ILE A 601 16.80 -12.44 -14.39
CA ILE A 601 15.72 -11.74 -13.68
C ILE A 601 14.53 -11.54 -14.62
N SER A 602 13.31 -11.82 -14.13
CA SER A 602 12.08 -11.74 -14.92
C SER A 602 10.88 -11.74 -13.98
N SER A 603 10.18 -10.62 -13.87
CA SER A 603 9.02 -10.52 -12.99
C SER A 603 7.83 -11.28 -13.57
N ARG A 604 6.98 -11.81 -12.69
CA ARG A 604 5.89 -12.71 -13.05
C ARG A 604 4.70 -12.58 -12.10
N VAL A 605 3.53 -12.95 -12.60
CA VAL A 605 2.48 -13.47 -11.72
C VAL A 605 2.78 -14.94 -11.45
N VAL A 606 2.65 -15.37 -10.20
CA VAL A 606 2.66 -16.79 -9.83
C VAL A 606 1.51 -17.11 -8.86
N GLU A 607 0.91 -18.28 -9.03
CA GLU A 607 -0.14 -18.79 -8.15
C GLU A 607 0.22 -20.19 -7.64
N TYR A 608 0.06 -20.39 -6.34
CA TYR A 608 0.26 -21.65 -5.64
C TYR A 608 -1.07 -22.13 -5.03
N GLU A 609 -1.39 -23.41 -5.21
CA GLU A 609 -2.40 -24.12 -4.43
C GLU A 609 -1.74 -24.68 -3.16
N LEU A 610 -2.22 -24.26 -1.99
CA LEU A 610 -1.60 -24.54 -0.70
C LEU A 610 -2.31 -25.68 0.02
N ASP A 611 -1.57 -26.76 0.27
CA ASP A 611 -1.89 -27.70 1.33
C ASP A 611 -1.32 -27.14 2.65
N GLU A 612 -2.15 -26.38 3.37
CA GLU A 612 -1.75 -25.78 4.65
C GLU A 612 -1.51 -26.80 5.78
N ALA A 613 -1.94 -28.06 5.61
CA ALA A 613 -1.80 -29.12 6.62
C ALA A 613 -0.49 -29.91 6.45
N ASN A 614 -0.17 -30.32 5.21
CA ASN A 614 1.09 -30.98 4.87
C ASN A 614 2.22 -30.00 4.54
N LYS A 615 1.93 -28.69 4.52
CA LYS A 615 2.84 -27.59 4.13
C LYS A 615 3.46 -27.80 2.74
N VAL A 616 2.61 -28.04 1.74
CA VAL A 616 3.02 -28.18 0.34
C VAL A 616 2.39 -27.07 -0.50
N ALA A 617 3.21 -26.34 -1.27
CA ALA A 617 2.77 -25.31 -2.20
C ALA A 617 2.93 -25.82 -3.64
N THR A 618 1.81 -26.08 -4.33
CA THR A 618 1.83 -26.59 -5.72
C THR A 618 1.65 -25.43 -6.70
N PRO A 619 2.63 -25.11 -7.58
CA PRO A 619 2.46 -24.05 -8.55
C PRO A 619 1.42 -24.46 -9.62
N VAL A 620 0.41 -23.62 -9.81
CA VAL A 620 -0.74 -23.88 -10.70
C VAL A 620 -0.87 -22.89 -11.86
N PHE A 621 -0.32 -21.68 -11.72
CA PHE A 621 -0.28 -20.68 -12.80
C PHE A 621 1.02 -19.86 -12.70
N THR A 622 1.57 -19.48 -13.85
CA THR A 622 2.65 -18.50 -13.97
C THR A 622 2.49 -17.69 -15.25
N HIS A 623 2.79 -16.38 -15.20
CA HIS A 623 2.73 -15.52 -16.37
C HIS A 623 3.86 -14.47 -16.38
N TYR A 624 4.51 -14.31 -17.53
CA TYR A 624 5.57 -13.34 -17.77
C TYR A 624 5.18 -12.47 -18.97
N GLY A 625 5.31 -11.16 -18.83
CA GLY A 625 5.17 -10.23 -19.95
C GLY A 625 6.44 -10.19 -20.81
N GLY A 626 6.31 -9.58 -21.99
CA GLY A 626 7.31 -9.64 -23.06
C GLY A 626 6.82 -10.47 -24.26
N LEU A 627 7.73 -10.78 -25.19
CA LEU A 627 7.41 -11.68 -26.32
C LEU A 627 7.61 -13.15 -25.91
N ARG A 628 6.99 -14.08 -26.64
CA ARG A 628 7.06 -15.54 -26.37
C ARG A 628 8.47 -16.16 -26.47
N ASN A 629 9.49 -15.40 -26.85
CA ASN A 629 10.88 -15.82 -26.79
C ASN A 629 11.47 -15.50 -25.41
N LYS A 630 12.10 -16.47 -24.74
CA LYS A 630 12.60 -16.34 -23.35
C LYS A 630 13.72 -15.30 -23.15
N THR A 631 14.13 -14.56 -24.19
CA THR A 631 15.20 -13.55 -24.16
C THR A 631 14.73 -12.17 -23.68
N HIS A 632 13.48 -11.78 -23.93
CA HIS A 632 12.98 -10.41 -23.72
C HIS A 632 11.70 -10.43 -22.87
N ARG A 633 11.85 -10.78 -21.59
CA ARG A 633 10.81 -10.74 -20.55
C ARG A 633 10.82 -9.39 -19.80
N TYR A 634 9.69 -9.02 -19.19
CA TYR A 634 9.58 -7.82 -18.36
C TYR A 634 10.27 -7.98 -17.00
N VAL A 635 10.84 -6.89 -16.47
CA VAL A 635 11.58 -6.86 -15.20
C VAL A 635 11.22 -5.60 -14.40
N SER A 636 10.67 -5.80 -13.22
CA SER A 636 10.08 -4.79 -12.35
C SER A 636 10.68 -4.90 -10.95
N LEU A 637 11.57 -3.96 -10.58
CA LEU A 637 12.37 -4.04 -9.35
C LEU A 637 11.57 -3.80 -8.05
N ALA A 638 10.44 -3.09 -8.16
CA ALA A 638 9.51 -2.79 -7.07
C ALA A 638 8.14 -2.49 -7.68
N ASN A 639 7.12 -2.37 -6.82
CA ASN A 639 5.72 -2.18 -7.22
C ASN A 639 5.17 -3.40 -7.99
N GLY A 640 3.91 -3.30 -8.41
CA GLY A 640 3.20 -4.33 -9.18
C GLY A 640 1.99 -4.91 -8.45
N SER A 641 1.08 -5.51 -9.21
CA SER A 641 -0.16 -6.11 -8.69
C SER A 641 -0.67 -7.26 -9.54
N VAL A 642 -1.45 -8.12 -8.90
CA VAL A 642 -2.26 -9.15 -9.56
C VAL A 642 -3.69 -9.15 -9.00
N GLN A 643 -4.67 -9.18 -9.89
CA GLN A 643 -6.08 -9.33 -9.50
C GLN A 643 -6.76 -10.36 -10.41
N TRP A 644 -7.17 -11.49 -9.85
CA TRP A 644 -8.05 -12.42 -10.56
C TRP A 644 -9.44 -11.79 -10.76
N THR A 645 -10.01 -11.93 -11.95
CA THR A 645 -11.37 -11.49 -12.28
C THR A 645 -12.34 -12.67 -12.29
N LYS A 646 -13.63 -12.36 -12.13
CA LYS A 646 -14.73 -13.34 -12.23
C LYS A 646 -14.90 -13.94 -13.65
N ASN A 647 -14.17 -13.43 -14.65
CA ASN A 647 -14.15 -13.93 -16.03
C ASN A 647 -13.01 -14.94 -16.30
N GLY A 648 -12.18 -15.28 -15.31
CA GLY A 648 -11.01 -16.15 -15.54
C GLY A 648 -9.84 -15.44 -16.21
N THR A 649 -9.71 -14.13 -16.00
CA THR A 649 -8.56 -13.32 -16.43
C THR A 649 -7.80 -12.79 -15.22
N ALA A 650 -6.49 -12.57 -15.34
CA ALA A 650 -5.72 -11.77 -14.39
C ALA A 650 -5.53 -10.36 -14.93
N ILE A 651 -5.75 -9.36 -14.10
CA ILE A 651 -5.23 -8.00 -14.29
C ILE A 651 -3.82 -7.99 -13.70
N VAL A 652 -2.83 -7.67 -14.51
CA VAL A 652 -1.42 -7.59 -14.13
C VAL A 652 -1.01 -6.13 -14.20
N GLY A 653 -0.78 -5.50 -13.05
CA GLY A 653 -0.08 -4.23 -12.99
C GLY A 653 1.41 -4.51 -12.92
N TRP A 654 2.17 -4.13 -13.96
CA TRP A 654 3.58 -4.54 -14.04
C TRP A 654 4.51 -3.79 -13.08
N GLY A 655 4.10 -2.64 -12.54
CA GLY A 655 4.92 -1.86 -11.61
C GLY A 655 6.21 -1.36 -12.24
N GLY A 656 7.27 -1.29 -11.44
CA GLY A 656 8.60 -0.86 -11.86
C GLY A 656 8.94 0.58 -11.46
N LEU A 657 10.21 0.93 -11.70
CA LEU A 657 10.84 2.21 -11.35
C LEU A 657 11.46 2.91 -12.58
N GLY A 658 11.15 2.46 -13.80
CA GLY A 658 11.80 2.93 -15.06
C GLY A 658 13.26 2.50 -15.26
N ILE A 659 14.00 2.17 -14.18
CA ILE A 659 15.45 1.86 -14.16
C ILE A 659 15.88 0.81 -15.22
N LEU A 660 15.10 -0.25 -15.42
CA LEU A 660 15.41 -1.34 -16.37
C LEU A 660 14.65 -1.23 -17.70
N GLY A 661 14.05 -0.07 -17.97
CA GLY A 661 13.27 0.21 -19.16
C GLY A 661 11.76 0.34 -18.90
N HIS A 662 11.07 0.69 -19.98
CA HIS A 662 9.64 1.01 -20.04
C HIS A 662 8.79 -0.28 -20.08
N LEU A 663 7.81 -0.40 -19.18
CA LEU A 663 6.85 -1.51 -19.11
C LEU A 663 5.40 -1.00 -19.27
N PRO A 664 4.50 -1.75 -19.93
CA PRO A 664 3.07 -1.42 -19.94
C PRO A 664 2.53 -1.38 -18.50
N PHE A 665 1.89 -0.30 -18.09
CA PHE A 665 1.41 -0.16 -16.71
C PHE A 665 0.35 -1.21 -16.32
N VAL A 666 -0.37 -1.76 -17.31
CA VAL A 666 -1.36 -2.83 -17.11
C VAL A 666 -1.49 -3.74 -18.33
N GLU A 667 -1.64 -5.05 -18.08
CA GLU A 667 -2.14 -6.02 -19.05
C GLU A 667 -3.28 -6.84 -18.44
N GLU A 668 -4.25 -7.27 -19.26
CA GLU A 668 -5.25 -8.28 -18.86
C GLU A 668 -4.99 -9.57 -19.64
N VAL A 669 -4.87 -10.69 -18.94
CA VAL A 669 -4.40 -11.97 -19.49
C VAL A 669 -5.32 -13.12 -19.15
N SER A 670 -5.54 -14.04 -20.11
CA SER A 670 -6.34 -15.26 -19.91
C SER A 670 -5.62 -16.24 -18.96
N ARG A 671 -6.32 -16.74 -17.92
CA ARG A 671 -5.81 -17.77 -17.01
C ARG A 671 -5.48 -19.07 -17.73
N ASP A 672 -6.38 -19.51 -18.60
CA ASP A 672 -6.30 -20.82 -19.27
C ASP A 672 -5.19 -20.90 -20.34
N THR A 673 -4.76 -19.77 -20.89
CA THR A 673 -3.90 -19.74 -22.09
C THR A 673 -2.69 -18.81 -22.00
N GLY A 674 -2.62 -17.95 -20.98
CA GLY A 674 -1.63 -16.86 -20.90
C GLY A 674 -1.75 -15.84 -22.04
N GLU A 675 -2.86 -15.83 -22.78
CA GLU A 675 -3.10 -14.89 -23.87
C GLU A 675 -3.33 -13.48 -23.33
N VAL A 676 -2.49 -12.51 -23.73
CA VAL A 676 -2.75 -11.08 -23.50
C VAL A 676 -3.97 -10.65 -24.30
N LEU A 677 -4.95 -10.07 -23.61
CA LEU A 677 -6.26 -9.65 -24.12
C LEU A 677 -6.35 -8.13 -24.28
N LEU A 678 -5.67 -7.39 -23.41
CA LEU A 678 -5.55 -5.94 -23.36
C LEU A 678 -4.16 -5.60 -22.79
N SER A 679 -3.55 -4.53 -23.27
CA SER A 679 -2.24 -4.05 -22.83
C SER A 679 -2.15 -2.54 -23.07
N PHE A 680 -2.06 -1.78 -21.97
CA PHE A 680 -2.04 -0.31 -21.97
C PHE A 680 -0.75 0.20 -21.33
N ASP A 681 -0.28 1.34 -21.83
CA ASP A 681 1.08 1.80 -21.57
C ASP A 681 1.20 3.33 -21.64
N TRP A 682 2.04 3.94 -20.79
CA TRP A 682 2.12 5.40 -20.64
C TRP A 682 3.22 5.98 -21.55
N LYS A 683 2.86 6.88 -22.46
CA LYS A 683 3.78 7.42 -23.48
C LYS A 683 4.95 8.25 -22.93
N ASP A 684 4.90 8.64 -21.66
CA ASP A 684 5.97 9.35 -20.94
C ASP A 684 6.94 8.41 -20.19
N GLY A 685 6.79 7.08 -20.35
CA GLY A 685 7.63 6.10 -19.66
C GLY A 685 7.27 5.87 -18.20
N SER A 686 6.17 6.45 -17.72
CA SER A 686 5.70 6.28 -16.36
C SER A 686 5.20 4.86 -16.07
N SER A 687 5.22 4.48 -14.81
CA SER A 687 4.65 3.24 -14.27
C SER A 687 3.33 3.55 -13.53
N SER A 688 2.63 2.52 -13.07
CA SER A 688 1.60 2.60 -12.04
C SER A 688 2.01 1.71 -10.87
N TYR A 689 1.89 2.18 -9.62
CA TYR A 689 2.30 1.39 -8.45
C TYR A 689 1.56 0.04 -8.38
N ARG A 690 0.25 0.08 -8.63
CA ARG A 690 -0.61 -1.09 -8.91
C ARG A 690 -1.54 -0.72 -10.07
N ALA A 691 -2.06 -1.72 -10.77
CA ALA A 691 -3.22 -1.55 -11.65
C ALA A 691 -4.31 -2.54 -11.23
N ARG A 692 -5.55 -2.03 -11.14
CA ARG A 692 -6.72 -2.77 -10.66
C ARG A 692 -7.89 -2.58 -11.62
N LYS A 693 -8.86 -3.49 -11.58
CA LYS A 693 -10.11 -3.38 -12.34
C LYS A 693 -11.31 -3.53 -11.43
N TYR A 694 -12.26 -2.60 -11.52
CA TYR A 694 -13.45 -2.55 -10.68
C TYR A 694 -14.71 -2.29 -11.50
N GLU A 695 -15.85 -2.83 -11.02
CA GLU A 695 -17.21 -2.63 -11.54
C GLU A 695 -17.72 -1.19 -11.23
N TRP A 696 -17.02 -0.16 -11.73
CA TRP A 696 -17.40 1.23 -11.46
C TRP A 696 -18.61 1.63 -12.31
N ARG A 697 -19.75 1.84 -11.66
CA ARG A 697 -21.07 2.06 -12.31
C ARG A 697 -21.96 2.99 -11.47
N ASN A 698 -22.90 3.67 -12.13
CA ASN A 698 -23.88 4.57 -11.53
C ASN A 698 -23.26 5.82 -10.84
N VAL A 699 -22.15 6.34 -11.37
CA VAL A 699 -21.41 7.47 -10.79
C VAL A 699 -21.89 8.78 -11.43
N THR A 700 -22.38 9.74 -10.63
CA THR A 700 -22.95 11.02 -11.10
C THR A 700 -22.30 12.20 -10.37
N PRO A 701 -21.18 12.74 -10.87
CA PRO A 701 -20.33 13.68 -10.13
C PRO A 701 -21.04 14.95 -9.66
N HIS A 702 -20.65 15.48 -8.50
CA HIS A 702 -21.28 16.65 -7.91
C HIS A 702 -20.83 17.99 -8.53
N TRP A 703 -19.79 18.01 -9.36
CA TRP A 703 -19.34 19.17 -10.16
C TRP A 703 -20.06 19.25 -11.52
N PRO A 704 -20.13 20.44 -12.17
CA PRO A 704 -20.73 20.57 -13.49
C PRO A 704 -19.90 19.91 -14.62
N PRO A 705 -20.54 19.48 -15.72
CA PRO A 705 -19.88 19.17 -16.98
C PRO A 705 -18.94 20.28 -17.49
N ALA A 706 -17.85 19.88 -18.13
CA ALA A 706 -16.98 20.77 -18.89
C ALA A 706 -17.61 21.13 -20.23
N LEU A 707 -17.41 22.38 -20.67
CA LEU A 707 -17.76 22.85 -22.01
C LEU A 707 -16.69 23.84 -22.50
N LEU A 708 -16.20 23.61 -23.71
CA LEU A 708 -15.29 24.48 -24.44
C LEU A 708 -15.88 24.82 -25.82
N LEU A 709 -15.57 26.01 -26.34
CA LEU A 709 -15.80 26.39 -27.74
C LEU A 709 -14.45 26.70 -28.38
N ASP A 710 -13.99 25.83 -29.28
CA ASP A 710 -12.75 26.00 -30.05
C ASP A 710 -13.07 25.98 -31.55
N ASN A 711 -12.55 26.97 -32.30
CA ASN A 711 -12.67 27.12 -33.76
C ASN A 711 -14.06 26.95 -34.42
N GLY A 712 -15.15 26.96 -33.65
CA GLY A 712 -16.52 26.74 -34.13
C GLY A 712 -17.14 25.39 -33.70
N THR A 713 -16.38 24.56 -32.99
CA THR A 713 -16.84 23.29 -32.43
C THR A 713 -16.97 23.40 -30.91
N LEU A 714 -18.11 22.96 -30.38
CA LEU A 714 -18.31 22.78 -28.94
C LEU A 714 -17.76 21.40 -28.55
N TYR A 715 -16.91 21.34 -27.52
CA TYR A 715 -16.38 20.12 -26.92
C TYR A 715 -16.85 20.01 -25.47
N TYR A 716 -17.33 18.84 -25.05
CA TYR A 716 -17.96 18.65 -23.74
C TYR A 716 -17.77 17.24 -23.18
N SER A 717 -17.56 17.17 -21.88
CA SER A 717 -17.34 15.95 -21.10
C SER A 717 -17.84 16.14 -19.66
N TRP A 718 -17.85 15.06 -18.87
CA TRP A 718 -18.14 15.13 -17.43
C TRP A 718 -17.23 14.14 -16.72
N ASN A 719 -16.16 14.66 -16.12
CA ASN A 719 -15.13 13.86 -15.45
C ASN A 719 -15.76 12.98 -14.35
N GLY A 720 -15.59 11.65 -14.43
CA GLY A 720 -16.17 10.69 -13.48
C GLY A 720 -17.62 10.27 -13.77
N TRP A 721 -18.27 10.73 -14.85
CA TRP A 721 -19.66 10.35 -15.11
C TRP A 721 -19.80 8.98 -15.77
N VAL A 722 -20.32 8.01 -15.01
CA VAL A 722 -20.63 6.66 -15.46
C VAL A 722 -22.13 6.39 -15.33
N PRO A 723 -22.90 6.42 -16.44
CA PRO A 723 -24.32 6.06 -16.44
C PRO A 723 -24.62 4.67 -15.87
N ALA A 724 -25.90 4.43 -15.55
CA ALA A 724 -26.32 3.10 -15.13
C ALA A 724 -26.29 2.09 -16.29
N ALA A 725 -26.03 0.83 -15.96
CA ALA A 725 -25.91 -0.24 -16.94
C ALA A 725 -27.25 -0.51 -17.64
N GLY A 726 -27.24 -0.53 -18.97
CA GLY A 726 -28.44 -0.75 -19.78
C GLY A 726 -29.24 0.52 -20.12
N GLU A 727 -28.80 1.71 -19.72
CA GLU A 727 -29.48 2.98 -20.01
C GLU A 727 -29.37 3.41 -21.49
N PRO A 728 -30.42 3.27 -22.32
CA PRO A 728 -30.31 3.52 -23.75
C PRO A 728 -30.36 5.01 -24.12
N LEU A 729 -30.63 5.89 -23.15
CA LEU A 729 -30.86 7.34 -23.35
C LEU A 729 -29.87 8.24 -22.60
N ALA A 730 -28.93 7.67 -21.84
CA ALA A 730 -27.87 8.44 -21.21
C ALA A 730 -27.04 9.18 -22.26
N GLY A 731 -26.84 10.49 -22.11
CA GLY A 731 -26.25 11.31 -23.16
C GLY A 731 -26.32 12.81 -22.93
N TRP A 732 -26.43 13.57 -24.01
CA TRP A 732 -26.27 15.02 -24.01
C TRP A 732 -27.42 15.75 -24.70
N SER A 733 -27.79 16.91 -24.17
CA SER A 733 -28.56 17.96 -24.86
C SER A 733 -27.70 19.21 -24.94
N ILE A 734 -27.32 19.62 -26.15
CA ILE A 734 -26.55 20.85 -26.40
C ILE A 734 -27.53 21.96 -26.72
N GLU A 735 -27.47 23.06 -25.98
CA GLU A 735 -28.48 24.11 -25.99
C GLU A 735 -27.87 25.48 -26.27
N ARG A 736 -28.56 26.31 -27.08
CA ARG A 736 -28.19 27.71 -27.37
C ARG A 736 -29.25 28.70 -26.89
N ALA A 737 -28.82 29.90 -26.57
CA ALA A 737 -29.67 31.07 -26.32
C ALA A 737 -29.14 32.29 -27.10
N ASN A 738 -30.03 33.17 -27.57
CA ASN A 738 -29.64 34.48 -28.10
C ASN A 738 -29.29 35.40 -26.92
N GLY A 739 -28.01 35.63 -26.66
CA GLY A 739 -27.55 36.29 -25.44
C GLY A 739 -28.07 35.61 -24.17
N ALA A 740 -28.61 36.40 -23.23
CA ALA A 740 -29.26 35.90 -22.00
C ALA A 740 -30.73 35.47 -22.22
N GLY A 741 -31.08 35.01 -23.42
CA GLY A 741 -32.42 34.53 -23.76
C GLY A 741 -32.73 33.13 -23.20
N ARG A 742 -33.90 32.60 -23.58
CA ARG A 742 -34.26 31.19 -23.31
C ARG A 742 -33.32 30.25 -24.05
N PHE A 743 -32.88 29.18 -23.38
CA PHE A 743 -32.14 28.09 -24.01
C PHE A 743 -33.06 27.14 -24.77
N GLU A 744 -32.65 26.78 -25.97
CA GLU A 744 -33.29 25.82 -26.88
C GLU A 744 -32.26 24.78 -27.34
N TRP A 745 -32.65 23.52 -27.47
CA TRP A 745 -31.72 22.45 -27.85
C TRP A 745 -31.40 22.49 -29.35
N ILE A 746 -30.12 22.34 -29.69
CA ILE A 746 -29.59 22.24 -31.06
C ILE A 746 -29.47 20.76 -31.47
N ARG A 747 -28.95 19.93 -30.56
CA ARG A 747 -28.64 18.53 -30.79
C ARG A 747 -28.85 17.71 -29.52
N ARG A 748 -29.30 16.46 -29.69
CA ARG A 748 -29.30 15.43 -28.65
C ARG A 748 -28.68 14.15 -29.20
N HIS A 749 -27.88 13.46 -28.39
CA HIS A 749 -27.26 12.17 -28.72
C HIS A 749 -26.86 11.40 -27.45
N LYS A 750 -26.58 10.10 -27.59
CA LYS A 750 -26.13 9.24 -26.49
C LYS A 750 -24.68 9.58 -26.06
N LYS A 751 -24.30 9.21 -24.84
CA LYS A 751 -22.89 9.10 -24.42
C LYS A 751 -22.33 7.81 -25.01
N THR A 752 -21.21 7.90 -25.72
CA THR A 752 -20.50 6.74 -26.33
C THR A 752 -18.99 6.76 -26.09
N ARG A 753 -18.53 7.69 -25.24
CA ARG A 753 -17.13 7.97 -24.85
C ARG A 753 -17.07 9.01 -23.72
N PHE A 754 -15.90 9.49 -23.34
CA PHE A 754 -15.69 10.61 -22.39
C PHE A 754 -16.15 11.95 -22.96
N GLU A 755 -15.48 12.41 -24.02
CA GLU A 755 -15.69 13.71 -24.65
C GLU A 755 -16.48 13.56 -25.96
N HIS A 756 -17.43 14.46 -26.16
CA HIS A 756 -18.19 14.57 -27.40
C HIS A 756 -18.06 15.98 -27.96
N SER A 757 -18.36 16.12 -29.25
CA SER A 757 -18.35 17.40 -29.94
C SER A 757 -19.56 17.63 -30.83
N THR A 758 -19.89 18.91 -31.01
CA THR A 758 -20.94 19.39 -31.91
C THR A 758 -20.51 20.73 -32.51
N ASP A 759 -20.48 20.81 -33.84
CA ASP A 759 -20.20 22.05 -34.56
C ASP A 759 -21.36 23.04 -34.42
N VAL A 760 -21.03 24.33 -34.27
CA VAL A 760 -22.02 25.40 -34.23
C VAL A 760 -22.37 25.89 -35.63
N ASP A 761 -23.58 26.43 -35.79
CA ASP A 761 -24.01 27.02 -37.05
C ASP A 761 -23.09 28.21 -37.43
N ALA A 762 -22.62 28.27 -38.68
CA ALA A 762 -21.77 29.36 -39.17
C ALA A 762 -22.47 30.74 -39.15
N SER A 763 -23.79 30.78 -39.00
CA SER A 763 -24.58 31.99 -38.72
C SER A 763 -24.58 32.37 -37.23
N ASP A 764 -24.56 31.40 -36.30
CA ASP A 764 -24.44 31.63 -34.86
C ASP A 764 -23.06 32.16 -34.48
N ALA A 765 -22.00 31.70 -35.14
CA ALA A 765 -20.62 32.19 -34.93
C ALA A 765 -20.49 33.73 -35.12
N LYS A 766 -21.41 34.35 -35.88
CA LYS A 766 -21.46 35.80 -36.15
C LYS A 766 -22.41 36.57 -35.21
N ARG A 767 -23.19 35.88 -34.38
CA ARG A 767 -24.20 36.43 -33.45
C ARG A 767 -23.73 36.25 -32.02
N CYS A 768 -24.19 37.08 -31.09
CA CYS A 768 -23.97 36.81 -29.66
C CYS A 768 -24.89 35.66 -29.21
N ILE A 769 -24.31 34.48 -29.07
CA ILE A 769 -24.98 33.24 -28.71
C ILE A 769 -24.31 32.67 -27.47
N SER A 770 -25.12 32.22 -26.52
CA SER A 770 -24.68 31.52 -25.31
C SER A 770 -24.99 30.05 -25.45
N TYR A 771 -24.05 29.17 -25.12
CA TYR A 771 -24.18 27.71 -25.21
C TYR A 771 -24.05 27.05 -23.84
N ARG A 772 -24.74 25.92 -23.64
CA ARG A 772 -24.49 24.99 -22.52
C ARG A 772 -24.64 23.53 -22.96
N ALA A 773 -23.89 22.64 -22.32
CA ALA A 773 -24.06 21.20 -22.44
C ALA A 773 -24.85 20.70 -21.22
N VAL A 774 -25.82 19.81 -21.45
CA VAL A 774 -26.68 19.24 -20.40
C VAL A 774 -26.54 17.73 -20.45
N ALA A 775 -26.09 17.14 -19.35
CA ALA A 775 -26.05 15.69 -19.21
C ALA A 775 -27.45 15.13 -18.94
N LEU A 776 -27.78 14.03 -19.61
CA LEU A 776 -29.06 13.34 -19.57
C LEU A 776 -28.87 11.92 -19.02
N GLY A 777 -29.75 11.49 -18.11
CA GLY A 777 -29.84 10.12 -17.60
C GLY A 777 -31.03 9.35 -18.19
N ASP A 778 -31.56 8.42 -17.40
CA ASP A 778 -32.76 7.63 -17.70
C ASP A 778 -33.92 8.50 -18.21
N LYS A 779 -34.64 8.00 -19.22
CA LYS A 779 -35.73 8.67 -19.95
C LYS A 779 -35.43 10.11 -20.42
N GLY A 780 -34.15 10.51 -20.49
CA GLY A 780 -33.74 11.87 -20.84
C GLY A 780 -33.86 12.88 -19.70
N MET A 781 -33.92 12.43 -18.45
CA MET A 781 -33.87 13.28 -17.25
C MET A 781 -32.61 14.15 -17.25
N ARG A 782 -32.75 15.48 -17.07
CA ARG A 782 -31.60 16.40 -16.93
C ARG A 782 -30.90 16.11 -15.61
N LEU A 783 -29.63 15.73 -15.64
CA LEU A 783 -28.83 15.45 -14.45
C LEU A 783 -28.13 16.73 -13.96
N ARG A 784 -27.36 17.37 -14.85
CA ARG A 784 -26.63 18.61 -14.58
C ARG A 784 -26.31 19.33 -15.90
N GLU A 785 -26.02 20.62 -15.82
CA GLU A 785 -25.60 21.44 -16.96
C GLU A 785 -24.24 22.11 -16.71
N SER A 786 -23.52 22.36 -17.80
CA SER A 786 -22.21 23.01 -17.80
C SER A 786 -22.33 24.50 -17.45
N ASN A 787 -21.18 25.11 -17.16
CA ASN A 787 -21.04 26.56 -17.28
C ASN A 787 -21.41 27.02 -18.69
N VAL A 788 -21.93 28.25 -18.81
CA VAL A 788 -22.37 28.84 -20.08
C VAL A 788 -21.17 29.42 -20.85
N VAL A 789 -20.95 28.96 -22.08
CA VAL A 789 -19.89 29.45 -22.97
C VAL A 789 -20.49 30.39 -24.01
N ALA A 790 -19.97 31.61 -24.13
CA ALA A 790 -20.45 32.62 -25.07
C ALA A 790 -19.61 32.68 -26.36
N SER A 791 -20.26 32.93 -27.49
CA SER A 791 -19.58 33.09 -28.78
C SER A 791 -18.64 34.31 -28.80
N PRO A 792 -17.56 34.30 -29.61
CA PRO A 792 -16.64 35.44 -29.74
C PRO A 792 -17.32 36.76 -30.09
N ALA A 793 -18.44 36.70 -30.82
CA ALA A 793 -19.24 37.85 -31.20
C ALA A 793 -19.84 38.60 -30.00
N CYS A 794 -20.15 37.94 -28.87
CA CYS A 794 -20.61 38.62 -27.65
C CYS A 794 -19.59 39.65 -27.14
N PHE A 795 -18.29 39.30 -27.18
CA PHE A 795 -17.22 40.16 -26.68
C PHE A 795 -16.82 41.28 -27.65
N SER A 796 -17.23 41.19 -28.93
CA SER A 796 -16.91 42.17 -29.97
C SER A 796 -17.45 43.58 -29.66
N ASN A 797 -18.62 43.67 -29.01
CA ASN A 797 -19.25 44.95 -28.64
C ASN A 797 -18.58 45.58 -27.40
N LEU A 798 -18.04 44.80 -26.47
CA LEU A 798 -17.29 45.33 -25.32
C LEU A 798 -15.99 46.02 -25.76
N ARG A 799 -15.33 45.53 -26.81
CA ARG A 799 -14.17 46.21 -27.43
C ARG A 799 -14.55 47.53 -28.13
N LYS A 800 -15.81 47.72 -28.55
CA LYS A 800 -16.31 49.01 -29.06
C LYS A 800 -16.63 49.99 -27.92
N ALA A 801 -17.22 49.51 -26.82
CA ALA A 801 -17.52 50.35 -25.65
C ALA A 801 -16.26 51.00 -25.03
N LYS A 802 -15.14 50.26 -24.95
CA LYS A 802 -13.84 50.79 -24.48
C LYS A 802 -13.12 51.71 -25.49
N LYS A 803 -13.74 52.07 -26.63
CA LYS A 803 -13.17 53.00 -27.64
C LYS A 803 -13.79 54.41 -27.65
N LYS A 804 -14.52 54.83 -26.61
CA LYS A 804 -14.71 56.26 -26.35
C LYS A 804 -13.38 56.89 -25.91
N PRO A 805 -12.99 58.09 -26.39
CA PRO A 805 -11.77 58.75 -25.92
C PRO A 805 -11.85 59.04 -24.42
N ALA A 806 -10.82 58.68 -23.67
CA ALA A 806 -10.69 59.10 -22.28
C ALA A 806 -10.26 60.58 -22.22
N GLU A 807 -11.02 61.42 -21.54
CA GLU A 807 -10.51 62.73 -21.11
C GLU A 807 -9.24 62.53 -20.26
N LYS A 808 -8.22 63.36 -20.49
CA LYS A 808 -6.99 63.35 -19.69
C LYS A 808 -7.27 63.86 -18.27
N LYS A 809 -7.59 62.95 -17.33
CA LYS A 809 -7.52 63.21 -15.89
C LYS A 809 -6.43 62.35 -15.25
N THR A 810 -5.29 62.97 -15.02
CA THR A 810 -4.11 62.39 -14.38
C THR A 810 -4.34 62.18 -12.89
N LYS A 811 -4.57 60.94 -12.47
CA LYS A 811 -4.33 60.45 -11.10
C LYS A 811 -3.85 58.99 -11.17
N LYS A 812 -2.87 58.63 -10.34
CA LYS A 812 -2.31 57.27 -10.28
C LYS A 812 -3.40 56.30 -9.80
N PRO A 813 -3.53 55.09 -10.37
CA PRO A 813 -4.36 54.04 -9.76
C PRO A 813 -3.70 53.56 -8.45
N PRO A 814 -4.49 53.17 -7.43
CA PRO A 814 -3.97 52.37 -6.33
C PRO A 814 -3.54 50.98 -6.84
N LYS A 815 -2.65 50.30 -6.12
CA LYS A 815 -2.37 48.88 -6.38
C LYS A 815 -3.63 48.08 -6.10
N VAL A 816 -4.18 47.44 -7.13
CA VAL A 816 -5.19 46.38 -6.98
C VAL A 816 -4.45 45.05 -7.11
N THR A 817 -4.37 44.29 -6.02
CA THR A 817 -3.90 42.91 -6.07
C THR A 817 -4.96 42.08 -6.81
N ILE A 818 -4.56 41.41 -7.88
CA ILE A 818 -5.41 40.39 -8.50
C ILE A 818 -5.24 39.13 -7.67
N VAL A 819 -6.29 38.74 -6.94
CA VAL A 819 -6.42 37.38 -6.41
C VAL A 819 -6.85 36.48 -7.56
N ASN A 820 -6.12 35.41 -7.81
CA ASN A 820 -6.51 34.39 -8.78
C ASN A 820 -7.45 33.38 -8.09
N PRO A 821 -8.65 33.11 -8.62
CA PRO A 821 -9.52 32.03 -8.15
C PRO A 821 -9.28 30.76 -8.98
N TYR A 822 -8.00 30.40 -9.13
CA TYR A 822 -7.43 29.18 -9.72
C TYR A 822 -6.03 28.98 -9.14
#